data_AF-U5EFC8-F1
#
_entry.id   AF-U5EFC8-F1
#
_cell.length_a   1.000
_cell.length_b   1.000
_cell.length_c   1.000
_cell.angle_alpha   90.00
_cell.angle_beta   90.00
_cell.angle_gamma   90.00
#
_symmetry.space_group_name_H-M   'P 1'
#
loop_
_entity.id
_entity.type
_entity.pdbx_description
1 polymer ?
#
loop_
_entity_poly.entity_id
_entity_poly.type
_entity_poly.pdbx_seq_one_letter_code
_entity_poly.pdbx_strand_id
1 'polypeptide(L)'
;LSDFCGSEFWNSSITWYTEDPDLTPCFMQTILVWIPCIFLWTFLGLEIFYLRNSPDKNIPFSPINLLKLGINSILILLTIVDLAYAISSQNENVLYPVHFYTPVIKIASFTLAAALVYFNKQFGYRTSGLLFLFWFTFSVCSVPRCRWEIRQNHNRMENNIESSWEQYQFISFMIFFTCTLAMLLVNFFTDVEPRERKYPKSEKEYPELAASFPSRVFFGWFDKLAWRGFRKPLENEDLWDIKPEDSSKEVTPLFMKYWNKTLDKQHERTQGLDASAKYNKSSSQIDFTAKSKKMASILPALVQAFGPTFLFGSCLKLIQDVLTFVSPQILRSIINFSDSNDPMWKGIFYAVLLFLVASTQTLFLAQYFNRMFIVGLRIRTALISAIYRKALVLSNTSRKESTVGEIVNLMAVDAQRFMDLTTYLNMLWSAPLQIGLALFFLWEILGPSVLAGLAVMIILIPVNGVIANKIKTLQIKQMKNKDERVKLMNEVLSGIKVLKLYAWEPSFEAQVLRIRDKEVKVLKEAAYLNAGTSFIWSCAPFLVSLVTFATYVMVDENNVLDATTAFVSLSLFNILRFPLSMLPMLISNMVQTSVSVKRINKFMNSEELNPDYVQHDESQKCPLSIENGVFSWGGDETTLKNINMRIEKNQIVAVVGAVGAGKSSLISAFLGEMDKISGSVNTVGSIAYVSQQAWIQNATLQDNILFGKEMNKKLYDKVVEACALKPDFEILPAGDQTEIGEKGINLSGGQKQRVSLARAVYNDADIYFLDDPLSAVDSHVGKHIFDQVIGPSGILSKKTRVLVTHGITYLPKVDNIFVLKDGEISESGTYEQLLSTKGSFAEFLLEHLQEVTEETEDLDELKQQLESVAAPEEIKIKFERAISKSRSDSTSDHDESPSRRSSDAGTGSTTSLRRRTPEKKAEDEKKDKLIEQEKSETGSVKWEVYKHYLKSIGWTLSVATIFFNVIFQGFSIGSNIWLSQWSTDRNVGNDTSLRDMYLGVYGALGVGQVLSNFICSIIFALGTLYATREMHIYLLN
;
A
#
# COMPACT_ATOMS: atom_id res chain seq x y z
N LEU A 1 -42.90 27.81 28.60
CA LEU A 1 -41.48 28.13 28.87
C LEU A 1 -41.33 29.46 29.59
N SER A 2 -42.09 30.50 29.25
CA SER A 2 -42.17 31.76 30.02
C SER A 2 -42.52 31.52 31.49
N ASP A 3 -43.58 30.76 31.77
CA ASP A 3 -44.03 30.46 33.14
C ASP A 3 -43.05 29.52 33.89
N PHE A 4 -42.19 28.82 33.14
CA PHE A 4 -41.21 27.89 33.68
C PHE A 4 -39.95 28.60 34.19
N CYS A 5 -39.60 29.75 33.60
CA CYS A 5 -38.40 30.51 33.93
C CYS A 5 -38.67 31.85 34.59
N GLY A 6 -39.90 32.38 34.47
CA GLY A 6 -40.25 33.71 34.96
C GLY A 6 -39.84 34.89 34.09
N SER A 7 -39.17 34.60 32.97
CA SER A 7 -38.84 35.57 31.93
C SER A 7 -39.31 35.04 30.59
N GLU A 8 -39.46 35.92 29.60
CA GLU A 8 -39.66 35.48 28.22
C GLU A 8 -38.54 34.52 27.80
N PHE A 9 -38.93 33.47 27.08
CA PHE A 9 -38.01 32.44 26.63
C PHE A 9 -37.03 32.96 25.58
N TRP A 10 -37.52 33.76 24.64
CA TRP A 10 -36.72 34.42 23.62
C TRP A 10 -37.34 35.78 23.32
N ASN A 11 -36.54 36.83 23.41
CA ASN A 11 -36.98 38.18 23.08
C ASN A 11 -36.03 38.77 22.03
N SER A 12 -36.51 38.85 20.79
CA SER A 12 -35.73 39.35 19.65
C SER A 12 -35.29 40.81 19.80
N SER A 13 -35.99 41.62 20.61
CA SER A 13 -35.58 43.01 20.87
C SER A 13 -34.33 43.10 21.75
N ILE A 14 -34.14 42.13 22.66
CA ILE A 14 -32.97 42.05 23.55
C ILE A 14 -31.82 41.25 22.89
N THR A 15 -32.14 40.28 22.05
CA THR A 15 -31.15 39.38 21.45
C THR A 15 -30.62 39.83 20.09
N TRP A 16 -31.47 40.44 19.25
CA TRP A 16 -31.16 40.65 17.83
C TRP A 16 -31.33 42.09 17.34
N TYR A 17 -32.34 42.81 17.85
CA TYR A 17 -32.63 44.20 17.47
C TYR A 17 -32.14 45.20 18.53
N THR A 18 -30.90 45.06 18.99
CA THR A 18 -30.23 45.94 19.96
C THR A 18 -28.77 46.19 19.58
N GLU A 19 -28.17 47.27 20.07
CA GLU A 19 -26.75 47.58 19.89
C GLU A 19 -25.84 46.75 20.81
N ASP A 20 -26.37 46.26 21.93
CA ASP A 20 -25.65 45.39 22.87
C ASP A 20 -26.46 44.10 23.12
N PRO A 21 -26.16 43.01 22.39
CA PRO A 21 -26.97 41.80 22.43
C PRO A 21 -26.77 41.08 23.76
N ASP A 22 -27.88 40.66 24.35
CA ASP A 22 -27.88 39.75 25.48
C ASP A 22 -28.88 38.62 25.26
N LEU A 23 -28.67 37.47 25.89
CA LEU A 23 -29.65 36.38 25.84
C LEU A 23 -30.60 36.50 27.03
N THR A 24 -31.83 36.02 26.86
CA THR A 24 -32.79 36.01 27.96
C THR A 24 -32.28 35.08 29.08
N PRO A 25 -32.54 35.43 30.36
CA PRO A 25 -32.16 34.58 31.49
C PRO A 25 -32.71 33.15 31.37
N CYS A 26 -33.95 32.99 30.89
CA CYS A 26 -34.54 31.69 30.61
C CYS A 26 -33.74 30.87 29.59
N PHE A 27 -33.31 31.46 28.47
CA PHE A 27 -32.54 30.76 27.45
C PHE A 27 -31.17 30.32 27.97
N MET A 28 -30.50 31.17 28.76
CA MET A 28 -29.21 30.86 29.37
C MET A 28 -29.29 29.75 30.43
N GLN A 29 -30.39 29.72 31.21
CA GLN A 29 -30.57 28.73 32.28
C GLN A 29 -31.18 27.40 31.81
N THR A 30 -31.72 27.35 30.59
CA THR A 30 -32.28 26.14 29.98
C THR A 30 -31.38 25.61 28.87
N ILE A 31 -31.51 26.11 27.64
CA ILE A 31 -30.90 25.56 26.43
C ILE A 31 -29.38 25.47 26.52
N LEU A 32 -28.70 26.54 26.96
CA LEU A 32 -27.24 26.55 27.04
C LEU A 32 -26.69 25.53 28.05
N VAL A 33 -27.49 25.15 29.05
CA VAL A 33 -27.12 24.10 30.02
C VAL A 33 -27.55 22.72 29.51
N TRP A 34 -28.70 22.61 28.86
CA TRP A 34 -29.27 21.32 28.45
C TRP A 34 -28.61 20.75 27.21
N ILE A 35 -28.14 21.56 26.25
CA ILE A 35 -27.47 21.08 25.04
C ILE A 35 -26.26 20.17 25.35
N PRO A 36 -25.29 20.57 26.19
CA PRO A 36 -24.20 19.69 26.59
C PRO A 36 -24.69 18.41 27.29
N CYS A 37 -25.69 18.51 28.15
CA CYS A 37 -26.24 17.37 28.89
C CYS A 37 -26.92 16.35 27.95
N ILE A 38 -27.73 16.84 27.00
CA ILE A 38 -28.36 16.03 25.96
C ILE A 38 -27.29 15.37 25.11
N PHE A 39 -26.24 16.10 24.70
CA PHE A 39 -25.12 15.53 23.95
C PHE A 39 -24.45 14.36 24.68
N LEU A 40 -24.21 14.48 25.99
CA LEU A 40 -23.66 13.39 26.78
C LEU A 40 -24.60 12.17 26.81
N TRP A 41 -25.89 12.39 26.96
CA TRP A 41 -26.89 11.32 27.05
C TRP A 41 -27.13 10.61 25.71
N THR A 42 -27.14 11.34 24.60
CA THR A 42 -27.36 10.75 23.26
C THR A 42 -26.20 9.86 22.83
N PHE A 43 -24.97 10.28 23.11
CA PHE A 43 -23.77 9.53 22.71
C PHE A 43 -23.27 8.53 23.77
N LEU A 44 -23.95 8.42 24.91
CA LEU A 44 -23.62 7.46 25.97
C LEU A 44 -23.58 6.01 25.46
N GLY A 45 -24.52 5.63 24.59
CA GLY A 45 -24.60 4.27 24.03
C GLY A 45 -23.36 3.88 23.22
N LEU A 46 -22.77 4.84 22.50
CA LEU A 46 -21.53 4.62 21.75
C LEU A 46 -20.34 4.43 22.69
N GLU A 47 -20.22 5.25 23.73
CA GLU A 47 -19.15 5.13 24.71
C GLU A 47 -19.22 3.78 25.45
N ILE A 48 -20.42 3.34 25.84
CA ILE A 48 -20.63 2.03 26.47
C ILE A 48 -20.24 0.89 25.51
N PHE A 49 -20.57 1.01 24.22
CA PHE A 49 -20.17 0.03 23.22
C PHE A 49 -18.64 -0.06 23.08
N TYR A 50 -17.94 1.07 23.07
CA TYR A 50 -16.48 1.10 23.08
C TYR A 50 -15.92 0.48 24.36
N LEU A 51 -16.43 0.89 25.53
CA LEU A 51 -16.03 0.35 26.83
C LEU A 51 -16.16 -1.16 26.92
N ARG A 52 -17.28 -1.72 26.45
CA ARG A 52 -17.54 -3.16 26.48
C ARG A 52 -16.60 -3.97 25.58
N ASN A 53 -16.14 -3.38 24.47
CA ASN A 53 -15.26 -4.02 23.51
C ASN A 53 -13.78 -3.70 23.75
N SER A 54 -13.43 -3.04 24.85
CA SER A 54 -12.06 -2.67 25.16
C SER A 54 -11.17 -3.90 25.36
N PRO A 55 -10.01 -3.97 24.68
CA PRO A 55 -9.02 -5.00 24.94
C PRO A 55 -8.19 -4.75 26.20
N ASP A 56 -8.07 -3.49 26.65
CA ASP A 56 -7.22 -3.10 27.77
C ASP A 56 -8.05 -2.94 29.05
N LYS A 57 -7.43 -3.18 30.21
CA LYS A 57 -8.12 -3.10 31.51
C LYS A 57 -7.27 -2.46 32.60
N ASN A 58 -7.98 -1.89 33.58
CA ASN A 58 -7.45 -1.45 34.87
C ASN A 58 -6.31 -0.42 34.77
N ILE A 59 -6.67 0.86 34.60
CA ILE A 59 -5.76 1.98 34.79
C ILE A 59 -5.54 2.21 36.29
N PRO A 60 -4.28 2.37 36.77
CA PRO A 60 -4.04 2.74 38.17
C PRO A 60 -4.61 4.12 38.49
N PHE A 61 -4.88 4.40 39.77
CA PHE A 61 -5.26 5.76 40.17
C PHE A 61 -4.09 6.72 39.90
N SER A 62 -4.27 7.58 38.90
CA SER A 62 -3.35 8.66 38.56
C SER A 62 -3.77 9.94 39.29
N PRO A 63 -2.84 10.88 39.51
CA PRO A 63 -3.19 12.20 40.03
C PRO A 63 -4.18 12.94 39.11
N ILE A 64 -4.12 12.70 37.79
CA ILE A 64 -5.04 13.29 36.80
C ILE A 64 -6.47 12.74 36.96
N ASN A 65 -6.62 11.42 37.13
CA ASN A 65 -7.93 10.80 37.33
C ASN A 65 -8.54 11.22 38.67
N LEU A 66 -7.73 11.27 39.73
CA LEU A 66 -8.14 11.80 41.03
C LEU A 66 -8.56 13.27 40.92
N LEU A 67 -7.83 14.09 40.17
CA LEU A 67 -8.18 15.49 39.92
C LEU A 67 -9.50 15.63 39.13
N LYS A 68 -9.70 14.82 38.08
CA LYS A 68 -10.95 14.78 37.30
C LYS A 68 -12.15 14.42 38.18
N LEU A 69 -12.02 13.39 39.01
CA LEU A 69 -13.06 12.99 39.95
C LEU A 69 -13.28 14.05 41.03
N GLY A 70 -12.21 14.63 41.59
CA GLY A 70 -12.29 15.68 42.61
C GLY A 70 -12.99 16.94 42.12
N ILE A 71 -12.61 17.47 40.94
CA ILE A 71 -13.28 18.64 40.34
C ILE A 71 -14.75 18.32 40.05
N ASN A 72 -15.06 17.13 39.53
CA ASN A 72 -16.43 16.74 39.24
C ASN A 72 -17.26 16.58 40.54
N SER A 73 -16.69 16.03 41.61
CA SER A 73 -17.34 15.97 42.92
C SER A 73 -17.61 17.36 43.51
N ILE A 74 -16.69 18.33 43.33
CA ILE A 74 -16.91 19.73 43.72
C ILE A 74 -18.07 20.33 42.91
N LEU A 75 -18.13 20.08 41.59
CA LEU A 75 -19.23 20.54 40.74
C LEU A 75 -20.59 19.94 41.16
N ILE A 76 -20.63 18.66 41.53
CA ILE A 76 -21.85 17.99 42.04
C ILE A 76 -22.25 18.59 43.40
N LEU A 77 -21.29 18.79 44.30
CA LEU A 77 -21.56 19.39 45.62
C LEU A 77 -22.12 20.81 45.45
N LEU A 78 -21.49 21.62 44.59
CA LEU A 78 -21.93 22.99 44.30
C LEU A 78 -23.36 23.02 43.76
N THR A 79 -23.72 22.14 42.81
CA THR A 79 -25.09 22.08 42.28
C THR A 79 -26.11 21.55 43.28
N ILE A 80 -25.72 20.69 44.23
CA ILE A 80 -26.57 20.27 45.35
C ILE A 80 -26.80 21.43 46.31
N VAL A 81 -25.76 22.20 46.65
CA VAL A 81 -25.89 23.39 47.50
C VAL A 81 -26.78 24.44 46.82
N ASP A 82 -26.61 24.66 45.51
CA ASP A 82 -27.49 25.53 44.74
C ASP A 82 -28.96 25.10 44.81
N LEU A 83 -29.24 23.80 44.70
CA LEU A 83 -30.59 23.25 44.81
C LEU A 83 -31.15 23.38 46.23
N ALA A 84 -30.35 23.10 47.26
CA ALA A 84 -30.77 23.21 48.66
C ALA A 84 -31.04 24.67 49.05
N TYR A 85 -30.19 25.59 48.60
CA TYR A 85 -30.37 27.02 48.81
C TYR A 85 -31.61 27.55 48.07
N ALA A 86 -31.88 27.06 46.84
CA ALA A 86 -33.11 27.34 46.12
C ALA A 86 -34.36 26.87 46.87
N ILE A 87 -34.36 25.66 47.43
CA ILE A 87 -35.49 25.14 48.22
C ILE A 87 -35.66 25.95 49.51
N SER A 88 -34.57 26.31 50.20
CA SER A 88 -34.63 27.09 51.45
C SER A 88 -35.15 28.51 51.23
N SER A 89 -34.86 29.11 50.07
CA SER A 89 -35.25 30.49 49.73
C SER A 89 -36.65 30.58 49.13
N GLN A 90 -37.38 29.45 49.02
CA GLN A 90 -38.71 29.36 48.42
C GLN A 90 -39.79 30.15 49.18
N ASN A 91 -39.59 30.37 50.48
CA ASN A 91 -40.54 31.12 51.31
C ASN A 91 -40.35 32.65 51.23
N GLU A 92 -39.22 33.13 50.71
CA GLU A 92 -38.87 34.57 50.70
C GLU A 92 -38.90 35.21 49.31
N ASN A 93 -38.74 34.42 48.22
CA ASN A 93 -38.66 34.92 46.84
C ASN A 93 -39.56 34.16 45.86
N VAL A 94 -40.02 34.82 44.78
CA VAL A 94 -40.76 34.17 43.68
C VAL A 94 -39.77 33.34 42.85
N LEU A 95 -39.66 32.04 43.18
CA LEU A 95 -38.79 31.10 42.45
C LEU A 95 -39.56 30.36 41.36
N TYR A 96 -38.97 30.30 40.17
CA TYR A 96 -39.52 29.61 39.02
C TYR A 96 -39.02 28.16 38.90
N PRO A 97 -39.80 27.25 38.28
CA PRO A 97 -39.45 25.83 38.12
C PRO A 97 -38.04 25.56 37.57
N VAL A 98 -37.51 26.42 36.69
CA VAL A 98 -36.15 26.28 36.11
C VAL A 98 -35.05 26.15 37.17
N HIS A 99 -35.21 26.80 38.33
CA HIS A 99 -34.24 26.76 39.42
C HIS A 99 -34.19 25.40 40.13
N PHE A 100 -35.21 24.55 39.96
CA PHE A 100 -35.24 23.19 40.49
C PHE A 100 -34.80 22.16 39.43
N TYR A 101 -35.32 22.26 38.21
CA TYR A 101 -35.05 21.27 37.17
C TYR A 101 -33.62 21.33 36.61
N THR A 102 -33.06 22.52 36.40
CA THR A 102 -31.71 22.65 35.82
C THR A 102 -30.62 22.07 36.72
N PRO A 103 -30.59 22.31 38.05
CA PRO A 103 -29.66 21.64 38.95
C PRO A 103 -29.83 20.11 38.96
N VAL A 104 -31.05 19.58 38.93
CA VAL A 104 -31.31 18.14 38.86
C VAL A 104 -30.71 17.52 37.60
N ILE A 105 -30.90 18.16 36.43
CA ILE A 105 -30.30 17.72 35.16
C ILE A 105 -28.76 17.76 35.26
N LYS A 106 -28.18 18.85 35.81
CA LYS A 106 -26.73 18.96 36.03
C LYS A 106 -26.21 17.84 36.94
N ILE A 107 -26.87 17.56 38.07
CA ILE A 107 -26.49 16.49 39.00
C ILE A 107 -26.50 15.13 38.28
N ALA A 108 -27.55 14.83 37.52
CA ALA A 108 -27.63 13.59 36.74
C ALA A 108 -26.50 13.49 35.71
N SER A 109 -26.23 14.54 34.94
CA SER A 109 -25.17 14.55 33.93
C SER A 109 -23.76 14.51 34.51
N PHE A 110 -23.49 15.21 35.62
CA PHE A 110 -22.18 15.20 36.28
C PHE A 110 -21.90 13.88 36.99
N THR A 111 -22.92 13.27 37.60
CA THR A 111 -22.83 11.92 38.16
C THR A 111 -22.54 10.89 37.07
N LEU A 112 -23.22 11.00 35.92
CA LEU A 112 -22.94 10.17 34.75
C LEU A 112 -21.51 10.39 34.24
N ALA A 113 -21.04 11.64 34.14
CA ALA A 113 -19.67 11.95 33.74
C ALA A 113 -18.64 11.37 34.72
N ALA A 114 -18.91 11.40 36.04
CA ALA A 114 -18.06 10.78 37.07
C ALA A 114 -18.02 9.26 36.91
N ALA A 115 -19.18 8.64 36.69
CA ALA A 115 -19.29 7.21 36.41
C ALA A 115 -18.50 6.82 35.15
N LEU A 116 -18.57 7.61 34.09
CA LEU A 116 -17.80 7.39 32.87
C LEU A 116 -16.28 7.52 33.11
N VAL A 117 -15.82 8.50 33.88
CA VAL A 117 -14.40 8.60 34.27
C VAL A 117 -13.96 7.34 35.02
N TYR A 118 -14.80 6.84 35.93
CA TYR A 118 -14.54 5.61 36.66
C TYR A 118 -14.55 4.35 35.77
N PHE A 119 -15.50 4.23 34.84
CA PHE A 119 -15.55 3.11 33.91
C PHE A 119 -14.41 3.14 32.88
N ASN A 120 -14.04 4.31 32.37
CA ASN A 120 -12.87 4.48 31.49
C ASN A 120 -11.60 3.93 32.15
N LYS A 121 -11.45 4.16 33.46
CA LYS A 121 -10.36 3.57 34.26
C LYS A 121 -10.45 2.04 34.32
N GLN A 122 -11.63 1.47 34.61
CA GLN A 122 -11.79 0.00 34.69
C GLN A 122 -11.52 -0.69 33.34
N PHE A 123 -12.00 -0.11 32.24
CA PHE A 123 -11.89 -0.65 30.89
C PHE A 123 -10.69 -0.10 30.09
N GLY A 124 -9.66 0.44 30.76
CA GLY A 124 -8.39 0.75 30.11
C GLY A 124 -8.36 1.95 29.15
N TYR A 125 -9.44 2.75 29.06
CA TYR A 125 -9.49 3.92 28.17
C TYR A 125 -8.77 5.13 28.76
N ARG A 126 -7.62 5.48 28.19
CA ARG A 126 -6.76 6.58 28.66
C ARG A 126 -7.33 7.99 28.43
N THR A 127 -8.14 8.16 27.39
CA THR A 127 -8.79 9.43 27.07
C THR A 127 -10.12 9.19 26.37
N SER A 128 -11.19 9.82 26.86
CA SER A 128 -12.51 9.78 26.26
C SER A 128 -12.76 11.04 25.42
N GLY A 129 -13.11 10.84 24.15
CA GLY A 129 -13.52 11.93 23.27
C GLY A 129 -14.88 12.52 23.65
N LEU A 130 -15.82 11.66 24.10
CA LEU A 130 -17.15 12.09 24.53
C LEU A 130 -17.05 13.05 25.73
N LEU A 131 -16.26 12.70 26.74
CA LEU A 131 -16.07 13.56 27.91
C LEU A 131 -15.38 14.88 27.55
N PHE A 132 -14.38 14.86 26.68
CA PHE A 132 -13.73 16.09 26.21
C PHE A 132 -14.72 17.01 25.50
N LEU A 133 -15.49 16.48 24.53
CA LEU A 133 -16.47 17.26 23.78
C LEU A 133 -17.61 17.77 24.66
N PHE A 134 -18.04 16.98 25.66
CA PHE A 134 -19.01 17.41 26.66
C PHE A 134 -18.50 18.64 27.43
N TRP A 135 -17.33 18.55 28.08
CA TRP A 135 -16.77 19.66 28.86
C TRP A 135 -16.41 20.88 27.98
N PHE A 136 -15.98 20.65 26.73
CA PHE A 136 -15.73 21.72 25.76
C PHE A 136 -17.02 22.48 25.42
N THR A 137 -18.07 21.75 25.02
CA THR A 137 -19.37 22.35 24.68
C THR A 137 -19.98 23.04 25.90
N PHE A 138 -19.87 22.42 27.07
CA PHE A 138 -20.34 23.00 28.33
C PHE A 138 -19.63 24.32 28.66
N SER A 139 -18.30 24.37 28.49
CA SER A 139 -17.51 25.59 28.72
C SER A 139 -17.89 26.70 27.75
N VAL A 140 -18.04 26.38 26.45
CA VAL A 140 -18.45 27.35 25.41
C VAL A 140 -19.85 27.89 25.69
N CYS A 141 -20.83 27.03 26.00
CA CYS A 141 -22.18 27.45 26.33
C CYS A 141 -22.30 28.26 27.64
N SER A 142 -21.29 28.19 28.52
CA SER A 142 -21.26 28.95 29.77
C SER A 142 -20.72 30.37 29.62
N VAL A 143 -20.04 30.69 28.50
CA VAL A 143 -19.44 32.02 28.25
C VAL A 143 -20.51 33.13 28.19
N PRO A 144 -21.64 33.00 27.46
CA PRO A 144 -22.67 34.03 27.44
C PRO A 144 -23.23 34.35 28.83
N ARG A 145 -23.46 33.30 29.64
CA ARG A 145 -23.93 33.46 31.02
C ARG A 145 -22.90 34.15 31.91
N CYS A 146 -21.60 33.86 31.73
CA CYS A 146 -20.53 34.55 32.45
C CYS A 146 -20.53 36.06 32.17
N ARG A 147 -20.69 36.48 30.91
CA ARG A 147 -20.83 37.91 30.55
C ARG A 147 -22.03 38.54 31.24
N TRP A 148 -23.18 37.87 31.26
CA TRP A 148 -24.40 38.37 31.90
C TRP A 148 -24.23 38.56 33.41
N GLU A 149 -23.72 37.54 34.12
CA GLU A 149 -23.50 37.60 35.58
C GLU A 149 -22.54 38.73 35.97
N ILE A 150 -21.47 38.96 35.19
CA ILE A 150 -20.51 40.06 35.42
C ILE A 150 -21.18 41.42 35.27
N ARG A 151 -21.98 41.61 34.22
CA ARG A 151 -22.69 42.87 33.96
C ARG A 151 -23.74 43.16 35.01
N GLN A 152 -24.54 42.16 35.38
CA GLN A 152 -25.56 42.31 36.42
C GLN A 152 -24.93 42.63 37.77
N ASN A 153 -23.82 41.98 38.13
CA ASN A 153 -23.11 42.29 39.36
C ASN A 153 -22.54 43.72 39.35
N HIS A 154 -21.97 44.18 38.22
CA HIS A 154 -21.51 45.56 38.08
C HIS A 154 -22.66 46.57 38.27
N ASN A 155 -23.80 46.35 37.59
CA ASN A 155 -24.98 47.20 37.72
C ASN A 155 -25.55 47.22 39.15
N ARG A 156 -25.49 46.09 39.87
CA ARG A 156 -25.92 46.01 41.28
C ARG A 156 -25.01 46.79 42.21
N MET A 157 -23.70 46.68 41.99
CA MET A 157 -22.70 47.45 42.76
C MET A 157 -22.83 48.95 42.51
N GLU A 158 -23.14 49.37 41.28
CA GLU A 158 -23.35 50.78 40.95
C GLU A 158 -24.65 51.33 41.56
N ASN A 159 -25.71 50.51 41.64
CA ASN A 159 -27.01 50.91 42.16
C ASN A 159 -27.24 50.62 43.66
N ASN A 160 -26.23 50.13 44.40
CA ASN A 160 -26.32 49.73 45.82
C ASN A 160 -27.51 48.80 46.14
N ILE A 161 -27.85 47.86 45.26
CA ILE A 161 -28.94 46.90 45.46
C ILE A 161 -28.38 45.68 46.20
N GLU A 162 -28.68 45.55 47.49
CA GLU A 162 -28.28 44.39 48.31
C GLU A 162 -29.36 43.28 48.27
N SER A 163 -29.15 42.27 47.43
CA SER A 163 -29.96 41.05 47.37
C SER A 163 -29.11 39.82 47.70
N SER A 164 -29.40 39.17 48.84
CA SER A 164 -28.64 38.00 49.32
C SER A 164 -28.66 36.82 48.34
N TRP A 165 -29.81 36.59 47.70
CA TRP A 165 -30.02 35.52 46.72
C TRP A 165 -29.19 35.72 45.45
N GLU A 166 -29.16 36.93 44.90
CA GLU A 166 -28.51 37.17 43.61
C GLU A 166 -26.98 37.28 43.75
N GLN A 167 -26.49 37.76 44.89
CA GLN A 167 -25.06 37.74 45.23
C GLN A 167 -24.55 36.30 45.39
N TYR A 168 -25.34 35.41 46.00
CA TYR A 168 -25.04 33.98 46.05
C TYR A 168 -24.97 33.36 44.64
N GLN A 169 -25.94 33.65 43.77
CA GLN A 169 -25.96 33.12 42.39
C GLN A 169 -24.72 33.52 41.59
N PHE A 170 -24.27 34.78 41.73
CA PHE A 170 -23.04 35.26 41.09
C PHE A 170 -21.81 34.48 41.55
N ILE A 171 -21.62 34.36 42.87
CA ILE A 171 -20.45 33.67 43.46
C ILE A 171 -20.45 32.20 43.08
N SER A 172 -21.59 31.52 43.22
CA SER A 172 -21.73 30.10 42.85
C SER A 172 -21.43 29.89 41.37
N PHE A 173 -21.96 30.73 40.48
CA PHE A 173 -21.69 30.61 39.05
C PHE A 173 -20.22 30.84 38.68
N MET A 174 -19.51 31.76 39.33
CA MET A 174 -18.08 31.98 39.07
C MET A 174 -17.21 30.80 39.51
N ILE A 175 -17.51 30.20 40.67
CA ILE A 175 -16.86 28.96 41.12
C ILE A 175 -17.15 27.83 40.13
N PHE A 176 -18.41 27.71 39.71
CA PHE A 176 -18.82 26.74 38.72
C PHE A 176 -18.07 26.91 37.39
N PHE A 177 -18.01 28.12 36.85
CA PHE A 177 -17.33 28.42 35.58
C PHE A 177 -15.84 28.12 35.64
N THR A 178 -15.15 28.55 36.71
CA THR A 178 -13.72 28.25 36.91
C THR A 178 -13.44 26.76 37.04
N CYS A 179 -14.26 26.01 37.77
CA CYS A 179 -14.17 24.55 37.85
C CYS A 179 -14.41 23.87 36.49
N THR A 180 -15.37 24.34 35.68
CA THR A 180 -15.61 23.78 34.34
C THR A 180 -14.43 24.03 33.38
N LEU A 181 -13.82 25.21 33.42
CA LEU A 181 -12.61 25.51 32.65
C LEU A 181 -11.41 24.69 33.11
N ALA A 182 -11.23 24.54 34.43
CA ALA A 182 -10.20 23.66 34.98
C ALA A 182 -10.40 22.21 34.52
N MET A 183 -11.63 21.71 34.52
CA MET A 183 -11.97 20.37 34.02
C MET A 183 -11.65 20.22 32.52
N LEU A 184 -11.93 21.25 31.70
CA LEU A 184 -11.57 21.25 30.29
C LEU A 184 -10.05 21.15 30.10
N LEU A 185 -9.27 21.95 30.84
CA LEU A 185 -7.80 21.93 30.79
C LEU A 185 -7.22 20.58 31.23
N VAL A 186 -7.75 19.98 32.29
CA VAL A 186 -7.30 18.66 32.77
C VAL A 186 -7.54 17.57 31.72
N ASN A 187 -8.57 17.69 30.89
CA ASN A 187 -8.83 16.73 29.79
C ASN A 187 -7.88 16.86 28.59
N PHE A 188 -7.02 17.88 28.52
CA PHE A 188 -5.92 17.93 27.55
C PHE A 188 -4.79 16.95 27.89
N PHE A 189 -4.68 16.53 29.17
CA PHE A 189 -3.68 15.58 29.62
C PHE A 189 -4.21 14.13 29.60
N THR A 190 -3.33 13.20 29.23
CA THR A 190 -3.66 11.77 29.13
C THR A 190 -3.48 11.06 30.45
N ASP A 191 -4.35 10.07 30.71
CA ASP A 191 -4.18 9.20 31.86
C ASP A 191 -3.03 8.19 31.67
N VAL A 192 -2.59 7.64 32.80
CA VAL A 192 -1.51 6.66 32.88
C VAL A 192 -1.87 5.40 32.10
N GLU A 193 -0.85 4.63 31.74
CA GLU A 193 -1.00 3.38 31.00
C GLU A 193 -1.80 2.32 31.80
N PRO A 194 -2.63 1.48 31.12
CA PRO A 194 -3.35 0.38 31.75
C PRO A 194 -2.41 -0.76 32.18
N ARG A 195 -2.76 -1.48 33.25
CA ARG A 195 -1.98 -2.61 33.79
C ARG A 195 -2.10 -3.87 32.93
N GLU A 196 -3.29 -4.13 32.42
CA GLU A 196 -3.58 -5.28 31.55
C GLU A 196 -3.73 -4.77 30.12
N ARG A 197 -2.85 -5.22 29.22
CA ARG A 197 -2.89 -4.89 27.80
C ARG A 197 -3.05 -6.15 26.97
N LYS A 198 -3.79 -6.07 25.86
CA LYS A 198 -3.85 -7.18 24.88
C LYS A 198 -2.51 -7.39 24.18
N TYR A 199 -1.77 -6.31 23.91
CA TYR A 199 -0.50 -6.35 23.18
C TYR A 199 0.69 -5.99 24.07
N PRO A 200 1.85 -6.67 23.91
CA PRO A 200 3.05 -6.33 24.64
C PRO A 200 3.57 -4.94 24.22
N LYS A 201 4.26 -4.27 25.15
CA LYS A 201 4.85 -2.95 24.88
C LYS A 201 6.03 -3.10 23.92
N SER A 202 5.97 -2.38 22.80
CA SER A 202 7.08 -2.29 21.86
C SER A 202 8.10 -1.24 22.30
N GLU A 203 9.34 -1.37 21.86
CA GLU A 203 10.41 -0.42 22.19
C GLU A 203 10.10 1.00 21.70
N LYS A 204 9.50 1.13 20.51
CA LYS A 204 9.13 2.42 19.90
C LYS A 204 7.62 2.47 19.65
N GLU A 205 6.85 2.48 20.73
CA GLU A 205 5.39 2.51 20.68
C GLU A 205 4.85 3.73 19.92
N TYR A 206 3.84 3.48 19.09
CA TYR A 206 3.17 4.48 18.27
C TYR A 206 2.50 5.59 19.14
N PRO A 207 2.91 6.87 19.04
CA PRO A 207 2.50 7.91 19.99
C PRO A 207 1.02 8.24 20.03
N GLU A 208 0.24 7.95 18.96
CA GLU A 208 -1.21 8.19 18.95
C GLU A 208 -1.93 7.42 20.07
N LEU A 209 -1.42 6.24 20.46
CA LEU A 209 -1.96 5.43 21.55
C LEU A 209 -1.89 6.16 22.90
N ALA A 210 -0.83 6.96 23.09
CA ALA A 210 -0.60 7.76 24.29
C ALA A 210 -1.08 9.22 24.17
N ALA A 211 -1.52 9.65 22.99
CA ALA A 211 -1.94 11.00 22.70
C ALA A 211 -3.32 11.35 23.28
N SER A 212 -3.50 12.61 23.66
CA SER A 212 -4.79 13.11 24.14
C SER A 212 -5.79 13.25 23.01
N PHE A 213 -7.09 13.30 23.33
CA PHE A 213 -8.12 13.45 22.29
C PHE A 213 -7.88 14.69 21.40
N PRO A 214 -7.56 15.89 21.93
CA PRO A 214 -7.18 17.03 21.10
C PRO A 214 -5.95 16.77 20.25
N SER A 215 -4.91 16.16 20.82
CA SER A 215 -3.69 15.81 20.08
C SER A 215 -3.96 14.82 18.93
N ARG A 216 -4.93 13.92 19.07
CA ARG A 216 -5.39 13.04 17.97
C ARG A 216 -6.18 13.79 16.90
N VAL A 217 -7.01 14.76 17.29
CA VAL A 217 -7.82 15.57 16.35
C VAL A 217 -6.94 16.51 15.52
N PHE A 218 -5.95 17.15 16.15
CA PHE A 218 -5.02 18.09 15.51
C PHE A 218 -3.71 17.46 15.02
N PHE A 219 -3.54 16.14 15.17
CA PHE A 219 -2.32 15.41 14.81
C PHE A 219 -1.04 15.85 15.55
N GLY A 220 -1.14 16.51 16.71
CA GLY A 220 0.01 17.03 17.45
C GLY A 220 0.99 15.95 17.97
N TRP A 221 0.61 14.68 17.95
CA TRP A 221 1.51 13.56 18.26
C TRP A 221 2.60 13.36 17.18
N PHE A 222 2.36 13.83 15.95
CA PHE A 222 3.31 13.76 14.84
C PHE A 222 4.42 14.83 14.92
N ASP A 223 4.16 15.96 15.60
CA ASP A 223 5.06 17.11 15.66
C ASP A 223 6.49 16.76 16.08
N LYS A 224 6.65 15.83 17.02
CA LYS A 224 7.98 15.39 17.49
C LYS A 224 8.81 14.76 16.36
N LEU A 225 8.18 13.95 15.51
CA LEU A 225 8.85 13.30 14.39
C LEU A 225 9.13 14.31 13.27
N ALA A 226 8.19 15.22 12.99
CA ALA A 226 8.39 16.30 12.04
C ALA A 226 9.58 17.20 12.42
N TRP A 227 9.66 17.61 13.69
CA TRP A 227 10.79 18.38 14.21
C TRP A 227 12.11 17.61 14.18
N ARG A 228 12.07 16.29 14.43
CA ARG A 228 13.25 15.45 14.29
C ARG A 228 13.72 15.39 12.84
N GLY A 229 12.80 15.18 11.90
CA GLY A 229 13.05 15.19 10.46
C GLY A 229 13.57 16.51 9.92
N PHE A 230 13.17 17.63 10.54
CA PHE A 230 13.70 18.95 10.23
C PHE A 230 15.16 19.12 10.70
N ARG A 231 15.54 18.53 11.84
CA ARG A 231 16.89 18.64 12.41
C ARG A 231 17.87 17.59 11.85
N LYS A 232 17.40 16.39 11.57
CA LYS A 232 18.16 15.27 11.03
C LYS A 232 17.28 14.55 9.98
N PRO A 233 17.83 14.19 8.81
CA PRO A 233 17.18 13.25 7.89
C PRO A 233 16.72 12.00 8.65
N LEU A 234 15.45 11.61 8.48
CA LEU A 234 14.88 10.45 9.16
C LEU A 234 15.44 9.17 8.55
N GLU A 235 15.93 8.29 9.41
CA GLU A 235 16.33 6.92 9.07
C GLU A 235 15.23 5.93 9.51
N ASN A 236 15.29 4.69 9.01
CA ASN A 236 14.31 3.64 9.40
C ASN A 236 14.29 3.40 10.92
N GLU A 237 15.42 3.59 11.59
CA GLU A 237 15.52 3.49 13.06
C GLU A 237 14.78 4.61 13.79
N ASP A 238 14.48 5.75 13.14
CA ASP A 238 13.79 6.87 13.77
C ASP A 238 12.27 6.71 13.77
N LEU A 239 11.75 5.73 13.01
CA LEU A 239 10.34 5.47 12.86
C LEU A 239 9.77 4.67 14.05
N TRP A 240 8.48 4.87 14.30
CA TRP A 240 7.74 4.11 15.30
C TRP A 240 7.30 2.76 14.76
N ASP A 241 7.07 1.83 15.67
CA ASP A 241 6.43 0.57 15.35
C ASP A 241 4.98 0.82 14.92
N ILE A 242 4.51 0.00 13.98
CA ILE A 242 3.14 0.10 13.47
C ILE A 242 2.17 -0.21 14.61
N LYS A 243 1.04 0.50 14.65
CA LYS A 243 -0.05 0.23 15.58
C LYS A 243 -0.46 -1.26 15.47
N PRO A 244 -0.55 -2.02 16.59
CA PRO A 244 -0.81 -3.46 16.54
C PRO A 244 -2.06 -3.86 15.76
N GLU A 245 -3.13 -3.06 15.85
CA GLU A 245 -4.39 -3.24 15.10
C GLU A 245 -4.24 -3.14 13.57
N ASP A 246 -3.23 -2.41 13.10
CA ASP A 246 -2.96 -2.19 11.67
C ASP A 246 -1.92 -3.18 11.11
N SER A 247 -1.37 -4.05 11.98
CA SER A 247 -0.42 -5.10 11.59
C SER A 247 -1.10 -6.20 10.78
N SER A 248 -0.35 -6.82 9.86
CA SER A 248 -0.81 -7.99 9.09
C SER A 248 -1.25 -9.16 9.99
N LYS A 249 -0.71 -9.24 11.21
CA LYS A 249 -1.08 -10.27 12.21
C LYS A 249 -2.56 -10.20 12.62
N GLU A 250 -3.17 -9.01 12.68
CA GLU A 250 -4.58 -8.83 13.05
C GLU A 250 -5.47 -8.64 11.82
N VAL A 251 -4.99 -7.89 10.83
CA VAL A 251 -5.75 -7.55 9.62
C VAL A 251 -5.99 -8.77 8.71
N THR A 252 -4.98 -9.61 8.50
CA THR A 252 -5.08 -10.76 7.59
C THR A 252 -6.05 -11.83 8.10
N PRO A 253 -6.01 -12.29 9.36
CA PRO A 253 -6.97 -13.29 9.85
C PRO A 253 -8.42 -12.83 9.79
N LEU A 254 -8.68 -11.53 10.04
CA LEU A 254 -10.02 -10.96 9.93
C LEU A 254 -10.56 -11.08 8.50
N PHE A 255 -9.75 -10.71 7.50
CA PHE A 255 -10.12 -10.88 6.09
C PHE A 255 -10.31 -12.36 5.72
N MET A 256 -9.36 -13.23 6.08
CA MET A 256 -9.42 -14.67 5.77
C MET A 256 -10.66 -15.34 6.36
N LYS A 257 -11.09 -14.94 7.57
CA LYS A 257 -12.33 -15.43 8.19
C LYS A 257 -13.56 -15.18 7.31
N TYR A 258 -13.70 -13.97 6.77
CA TYR A 258 -14.83 -13.63 5.89
C TYR A 258 -14.65 -14.17 4.47
N TRP A 259 -13.41 -14.31 3.99
CA TRP A 259 -13.10 -14.94 2.71
C TRP A 259 -13.51 -16.41 2.71
N ASN A 260 -13.08 -17.19 3.71
CA ASN A 260 -13.45 -18.60 3.84
C ASN A 260 -14.96 -18.77 3.96
N LYS A 261 -15.63 -17.95 4.78
CA LYS A 261 -17.10 -17.94 4.86
C LYS A 261 -17.78 -17.63 3.51
N THR A 262 -17.14 -16.85 2.65
CA THR A 262 -17.63 -16.55 1.30
C THR A 262 -17.41 -17.73 0.35
N LEU A 263 -16.27 -18.42 0.47
CA LEU A 263 -15.99 -19.67 -0.24
C LEU A 263 -16.99 -20.76 0.15
N ASP A 264 -17.20 -21.01 1.45
CA ASP A 264 -18.12 -22.03 1.96
C ASP A 264 -19.54 -21.83 1.42
N LYS A 265 -20.04 -20.59 1.49
CA LYS A 265 -21.36 -20.22 0.93
C LYS A 265 -21.46 -20.45 -0.58
N GLN A 266 -20.35 -20.31 -1.32
CA GLN A 266 -20.34 -20.58 -2.76
C GLN A 266 -20.24 -22.08 -3.03
N HIS A 267 -19.48 -22.83 -2.23
CA HIS A 267 -19.42 -24.29 -2.29
C HIS A 267 -20.80 -24.89 -2.04
N GLU A 268 -21.52 -24.48 -0.99
CA GLU A 268 -22.90 -24.89 -0.69
C GLU A 268 -23.85 -24.59 -1.86
N ARG A 269 -23.78 -23.38 -2.44
CA ARG A 269 -24.60 -23.00 -3.60
C ARG A 269 -24.29 -23.81 -4.85
N THR A 270 -23.03 -24.21 -5.02
CA THR A 270 -22.58 -24.98 -6.18
C THR A 270 -22.96 -26.45 -6.05
N GLN A 271 -22.91 -27.02 -4.83
CA GLN A 271 -23.40 -28.37 -4.55
C GLN A 271 -24.92 -28.50 -4.71
N GLY A 272 -25.70 -27.42 -4.50
CA GLY A 272 -27.13 -27.40 -4.78
C GLY A 272 -27.53 -27.24 -6.26
N LEU A 273 -26.57 -27.16 -7.18
CA LEU A 273 -26.77 -26.94 -8.62
C LEU A 273 -26.31 -28.18 -9.42
N ASP A 274 -26.89 -29.35 -9.15
CA ASP A 274 -26.75 -30.50 -10.03
C ASP A 274 -27.28 -30.18 -11.44
N ALA A 275 -26.61 -30.74 -12.45
CA ALA A 275 -26.67 -30.40 -13.86
C ALA A 275 -28.09 -30.09 -14.38
N SER A 276 -28.32 -28.87 -14.90
CA SER A 276 -29.55 -28.57 -15.63
C SER A 276 -29.44 -29.12 -17.06
N ALA A 277 -30.12 -30.23 -17.32
CA ALA A 277 -30.34 -30.76 -18.66
C ALA A 277 -31.17 -29.74 -19.48
N LYS A 278 -30.63 -29.24 -20.59
CA LYS A 278 -31.40 -28.46 -21.57
C LYS A 278 -31.69 -29.34 -22.78
N TYR A 279 -32.97 -29.54 -23.07
CA TYR A 279 -33.41 -30.26 -24.26
C TYR A 279 -33.33 -29.33 -25.48
N ASN A 280 -32.47 -29.66 -26.44
CA ASN A 280 -32.30 -28.86 -27.64
C ASN A 280 -33.25 -29.37 -28.74
N LYS A 281 -34.30 -28.61 -29.05
CA LYS A 281 -35.37 -29.02 -29.99
C LYS A 281 -34.88 -29.28 -31.42
N SER A 282 -33.73 -28.75 -31.82
CA SER A 282 -33.18 -28.89 -33.17
C SER A 282 -32.36 -30.17 -33.37
N SER A 283 -31.72 -30.71 -32.33
CA SER A 283 -30.84 -31.88 -32.42
C SER A 283 -31.37 -33.13 -31.74
N SER A 284 -32.52 -33.06 -31.05
CA SER A 284 -33.09 -34.18 -30.27
C SER A 284 -32.12 -34.76 -29.24
N GLN A 285 -31.13 -33.97 -28.80
CA GLN A 285 -30.13 -34.34 -27.81
C GLN A 285 -30.36 -33.57 -26.52
N ILE A 286 -30.10 -34.24 -25.39
CA ILE A 286 -30.11 -33.66 -24.06
C ILE A 286 -28.68 -33.19 -23.78
N ASP A 287 -28.43 -31.88 -23.88
CA ASP A 287 -27.14 -31.32 -23.52
C ASP A 287 -27.08 -31.11 -22.00
N PHE A 288 -26.23 -31.89 -21.35
CA PHE A 288 -25.82 -31.66 -19.97
C PHE A 288 -24.80 -30.52 -19.95
N THR A 289 -25.31 -29.28 -19.90
CA THR A 289 -24.44 -28.12 -19.68
C THR A 289 -24.10 -28.02 -18.20
N ALA A 290 -22.88 -28.44 -17.83
CA ALA A 290 -22.30 -28.10 -16.54
C ALA A 290 -22.21 -26.56 -16.47
N LYS A 291 -23.02 -25.93 -15.61
CA LYS A 291 -22.90 -24.49 -15.39
C LYS A 291 -21.53 -24.24 -14.79
N SER A 292 -20.69 -23.46 -15.48
CA SER A 292 -19.41 -22.94 -14.99
C SER A 292 -19.51 -22.58 -13.51
N LYS A 293 -18.63 -23.16 -12.67
CA LYS A 293 -18.46 -22.78 -11.26
C LYS A 293 -18.40 -21.25 -11.20
N LYS A 294 -19.32 -20.61 -10.47
CA LYS A 294 -19.27 -19.15 -10.27
C LYS A 294 -18.14 -18.86 -9.29
N MET A 295 -17.15 -18.08 -9.73
CA MET A 295 -16.02 -17.67 -8.90
C MET A 295 -16.49 -16.91 -7.66
N ALA A 296 -15.90 -17.21 -6.50
CA ALA A 296 -16.10 -16.40 -5.31
C ALA A 296 -15.44 -15.03 -5.49
N SER A 297 -16.12 -13.97 -5.06
CA SER A 297 -15.61 -12.60 -5.16
C SER A 297 -15.03 -12.16 -3.83
N ILE A 298 -13.88 -11.49 -3.85
CA ILE A 298 -13.23 -10.92 -2.65
C ILE A 298 -13.98 -9.72 -2.06
N LEU A 299 -14.83 -9.03 -2.85
CA LEU A 299 -15.48 -7.78 -2.44
C LEU A 299 -16.39 -7.93 -1.20
N PRO A 300 -17.29 -8.93 -1.10
CA PRO A 300 -18.11 -9.11 0.11
C PRO A 300 -17.28 -9.33 1.37
N ALA A 301 -16.16 -10.05 1.27
CA ALA A 301 -15.27 -10.27 2.41
C ALA A 301 -14.59 -8.97 2.86
N LEU A 302 -14.14 -8.14 1.91
CA LEU A 302 -13.59 -6.81 2.21
C LEU A 302 -14.62 -5.88 2.87
N VAL A 303 -15.84 -5.84 2.34
CA VAL A 303 -16.92 -5.00 2.87
C VAL A 303 -17.32 -5.44 4.28
N GLN A 304 -17.37 -6.75 4.55
CA GLN A 304 -17.68 -7.24 5.90
C GLN A 304 -16.54 -7.00 6.90
N ALA A 305 -15.28 -7.13 6.47
CA ALA A 305 -14.12 -6.92 7.33
C ALA A 305 -13.92 -5.44 7.70
N PHE A 306 -14.05 -4.52 6.73
CA PHE A 306 -13.66 -3.12 6.89
C PHE A 306 -14.82 -2.11 6.77
N GLY A 307 -16.02 -2.57 6.41
CA GLY A 307 -17.21 -1.74 6.21
C GLY A 307 -17.61 -0.85 7.39
N PRO A 308 -17.58 -1.31 8.66
CA PRO A 308 -17.93 -0.46 9.80
C PRO A 308 -17.00 0.76 9.94
N THR A 309 -15.69 0.58 9.72
CA THR A 309 -14.72 1.69 9.78
C THR A 309 -14.87 2.62 8.58
N PHE A 310 -15.18 2.06 7.40
CA PHE A 310 -15.47 2.83 6.21
C PHE A 310 -16.72 3.71 6.39
N LEU A 311 -17.81 3.16 6.91
CA LEU A 311 -19.07 3.87 7.13
C LEU A 311 -18.91 5.05 8.09
N PHE A 312 -18.12 4.88 9.15
CA PHE A 312 -17.80 5.99 10.05
C PHE A 312 -17.12 7.16 9.31
N GLY A 313 -16.18 6.88 8.41
CA GLY A 313 -15.60 7.90 7.53
C GLY A 313 -16.62 8.53 6.60
N SER A 314 -17.54 7.75 6.01
CA SER A 314 -18.64 8.27 5.20
C SER A 314 -19.50 9.29 5.96
N CYS A 315 -19.79 9.04 7.24
CA CYS A 315 -20.52 9.98 8.09
C CYS A 315 -19.75 11.30 8.30
N LEU A 316 -18.44 11.24 8.54
CA LEU A 316 -17.61 12.45 8.66
C LEU A 316 -17.62 13.27 7.36
N LYS A 317 -17.61 12.59 6.21
CA LYS A 317 -17.71 13.24 4.89
C LYS A 317 -19.05 13.95 4.72
N LEU A 318 -20.16 13.34 5.13
CA LEU A 318 -21.48 13.95 5.04
C LEU A 318 -21.54 15.25 5.85
N ILE A 319 -21.02 15.24 7.08
CA ILE A 319 -20.95 16.44 7.93
C ILE A 319 -20.11 17.53 7.25
N GLN A 320 -18.96 17.15 6.69
CA GLN A 320 -18.09 18.07 5.97
C GLN A 320 -18.76 18.68 4.73
N ASP A 321 -19.54 17.90 3.99
CA ASP A 321 -20.30 18.39 2.82
C ASP A 321 -21.33 19.44 3.23
N VAL A 322 -22.10 19.18 4.28
CA VAL A 322 -23.08 20.13 4.82
C VAL A 322 -22.38 21.43 5.25
N LEU A 323 -21.28 21.34 6.02
CA LEU A 323 -20.54 22.52 6.47
C LEU A 323 -19.96 23.36 5.32
N THR A 324 -19.59 22.72 4.22
CA THR A 324 -19.04 23.43 3.03
C THR A 324 -20.05 24.43 2.45
N PHE A 325 -21.34 24.11 2.49
CA PHE A 325 -22.39 25.00 1.99
C PHE A 325 -22.87 26.04 3.01
N VAL A 326 -22.54 25.88 4.29
CA VAL A 326 -22.81 26.89 5.32
C VAL A 326 -21.94 28.13 5.10
N SER A 327 -20.69 27.97 4.66
CA SER A 327 -19.75 29.09 4.47
C SER A 327 -20.23 30.15 3.45
N PRO A 328 -20.70 29.80 2.23
CA PRO A 328 -21.29 30.78 1.31
C PRO A 328 -22.53 31.50 1.85
N GLN A 329 -23.35 30.83 2.68
CA GLN A 329 -24.54 31.45 3.28
C GLN A 329 -24.19 32.46 4.38
N ILE A 330 -23.13 32.19 5.15
CA ILE A 330 -22.60 33.18 6.09
C ILE A 330 -22.00 34.36 5.31
N LEU A 331 -21.29 34.10 4.21
CA LEU A 331 -20.77 35.17 3.35
C LEU A 331 -21.90 36.05 2.79
N ARG A 332 -23.01 35.46 2.35
CA ARG A 332 -24.24 36.18 1.95
C ARG A 332 -24.71 37.14 3.05
N SER A 333 -24.70 36.67 4.30
CA SER A 333 -25.13 37.46 5.46
C SER A 333 -24.15 38.60 5.80
N ILE A 334 -22.84 38.37 5.63
CA ILE A 334 -21.80 39.40 5.82
C ILE A 334 -21.91 40.51 4.78
N ILE A 335 -22.14 40.16 3.51
CA ILE A 335 -22.27 41.16 2.45
C ILE A 335 -23.54 41.99 2.66
N ASN A 336 -24.68 41.34 2.96
CA ASN A 336 -25.92 42.06 3.30
C ASN A 336 -25.78 42.93 4.56
N PHE A 337 -24.98 42.51 5.54
CA PHE A 337 -24.66 43.34 6.70
C PHE A 337 -23.89 44.60 6.30
N SER A 338 -22.96 44.52 5.35
CA SER A 338 -22.19 45.68 4.88
C SER A 338 -23.06 46.78 4.26
N ASP A 339 -24.22 46.43 3.69
CA ASP A 339 -25.14 47.38 3.08
C ASP A 339 -26.23 47.90 4.05
N SER A 340 -26.34 47.31 5.25
CA SER A 340 -27.35 47.67 6.25
C SER A 340 -26.73 48.47 7.41
N ASN A 341 -27.52 49.37 8.02
CA ASN A 341 -27.13 50.11 9.23
C ASN A 341 -27.26 49.25 10.50
N ASP A 342 -26.91 47.97 10.39
CA ASP A 342 -27.02 47.01 11.48
C ASP A 342 -25.88 47.20 12.50
N PRO A 343 -26.11 46.86 13.79
CA PRO A 343 -25.07 46.99 14.82
C PRO A 343 -23.80 46.17 14.54
N MET A 344 -22.63 46.75 14.84
CA MET A 344 -21.29 46.18 14.59
C MET A 344 -21.10 44.74 15.09
N TRP A 345 -21.74 44.37 16.21
CA TRP A 345 -21.61 43.04 16.79
C TRP A 345 -22.13 41.93 15.87
N LYS A 346 -23.13 42.20 15.01
CA LYS A 346 -23.66 41.23 14.04
C LYS A 346 -22.61 40.87 13.00
N GLY A 347 -21.89 41.87 12.48
CA GLY A 347 -20.77 41.67 11.57
C GLY A 347 -19.65 40.84 12.20
N ILE A 348 -19.26 41.17 13.44
CA ILE A 348 -18.25 40.40 14.19
C ILE A 348 -18.74 38.95 14.42
N PHE A 349 -20.00 38.76 14.77
CA PHE A 349 -20.60 37.44 14.97
C PHE A 349 -20.53 36.59 13.70
N TYR A 350 -20.94 37.13 12.55
CA TYR A 350 -20.85 36.39 11.29
C TYR A 350 -19.41 36.07 10.89
N ALA A 351 -18.46 37.00 11.10
CA ALA A 351 -17.04 36.76 10.81
C ALA A 351 -16.46 35.65 11.69
N VAL A 352 -16.73 35.66 13.00
CA VAL A 352 -16.31 34.61 13.93
C VAL A 352 -16.99 33.28 13.59
N LEU A 353 -18.28 33.30 13.25
CA LEU A 353 -19.02 32.10 12.83
C LEU A 353 -18.40 31.49 11.56
N LEU A 354 -18.05 32.31 10.57
CA LEU A 354 -17.39 31.85 9.35
C LEU A 354 -16.05 31.18 9.66
N PHE A 355 -15.24 31.76 10.55
CA PHE A 355 -13.97 31.18 10.98
C PHE A 355 -14.16 29.82 11.68
N LEU A 356 -15.14 29.71 12.59
CA LEU A 356 -15.42 28.47 13.32
C LEU A 356 -15.94 27.37 12.40
N VAL A 357 -16.87 27.71 11.49
CA VAL A 357 -17.41 26.77 10.50
C VAL A 357 -16.31 26.29 9.55
N ALA A 358 -15.50 27.20 9.00
CA ALA A 358 -14.40 26.84 8.11
C ALA A 358 -13.35 25.96 8.81
N SER A 359 -12.97 26.30 10.05
CA SER A 359 -12.02 25.50 10.84
C SER A 359 -12.56 24.10 11.12
N THR A 360 -13.84 24.00 11.50
CA THR A 360 -14.51 22.72 11.77
C THR A 360 -14.62 21.88 10.49
N GLN A 361 -14.97 22.50 9.36
CA GLN A 361 -15.00 21.87 8.04
C GLN A 361 -13.63 21.26 7.69
N THR A 362 -12.53 22.00 7.90
CA THR A 362 -11.17 21.50 7.64
C THR A 362 -10.81 20.33 8.55
N LEU A 363 -11.18 20.37 9.84
CA LEU A 363 -10.93 19.27 10.77
C LEU A 363 -11.66 17.98 10.36
N PHE A 364 -12.95 18.06 10.01
CA PHE A 364 -13.69 16.90 9.52
C PHE A 364 -13.11 16.35 8.22
N LEU A 365 -12.66 17.21 7.31
CA LEU A 365 -12.02 16.78 6.07
C LEU A 365 -10.71 16.04 6.34
N ALA A 366 -9.86 16.57 7.22
CA ALA A 366 -8.58 15.95 7.58
C ALA A 366 -8.80 14.60 8.27
N GLN A 367 -9.75 14.51 9.22
CA GLN A 367 -10.08 13.27 9.90
C GLN A 367 -10.72 12.24 8.94
N TYR A 368 -11.57 12.68 8.01
CA TYR A 368 -12.10 11.84 6.94
C TYR A 368 -10.97 11.19 6.14
N PHE A 369 -10.03 11.99 5.62
CA PHE A 369 -8.93 11.47 4.81
C PHE A 369 -8.06 10.51 5.59
N ASN A 370 -7.65 10.86 6.82
CA ASN A 370 -6.86 9.98 7.67
C ASN A 370 -7.53 8.61 7.88
N ARG A 371 -8.83 8.59 8.20
CA ARG A 371 -9.58 7.35 8.38
C ARG A 371 -9.68 6.53 7.09
N MET A 372 -9.94 7.17 5.94
CA MET A 372 -10.01 6.45 4.67
C MET A 372 -8.66 5.92 4.19
N PHE A 373 -7.55 6.63 4.45
CA PHE A 373 -6.20 6.13 4.19
C PHE A 373 -5.88 4.89 5.02
N ILE A 374 -6.22 4.89 6.31
CA ILE A 374 -6.03 3.71 7.18
C ILE A 374 -6.84 2.51 6.67
N VAL A 375 -8.11 2.71 6.29
CA VAL A 375 -8.94 1.63 5.71
C VAL A 375 -8.34 1.12 4.41
N GLY A 376 -7.89 2.01 3.52
CA GLY A 376 -7.21 1.64 2.28
C GLY A 376 -5.93 0.84 2.52
N LEU A 377 -5.14 1.22 3.53
CA LEU A 377 -3.92 0.53 3.92
C LEU A 377 -4.21 -0.86 4.50
N ARG A 378 -5.24 -1.01 5.36
CA ARG A 378 -5.69 -2.31 5.86
C ARG A 378 -6.13 -3.24 4.73
N ILE A 379 -6.89 -2.73 3.75
CA ILE A 379 -7.29 -3.50 2.56
C ILE A 379 -6.06 -3.96 1.78
N ARG A 380 -5.11 -3.05 1.51
CA ARG A 380 -3.86 -3.37 0.80
C ARG A 380 -3.07 -4.47 1.53
N THR A 381 -2.88 -4.34 2.84
CA THR A 381 -2.17 -5.33 3.67
C THR A 381 -2.86 -6.69 3.64
N ALA A 382 -4.19 -6.73 3.77
CA ALA A 382 -4.97 -7.96 3.70
C ALA A 382 -4.80 -8.66 2.34
N LEU A 383 -4.92 -7.91 1.24
CA LEU A 383 -4.80 -8.45 -0.11
C LEU A 383 -3.40 -8.97 -0.39
N ILE A 384 -2.35 -8.21 -0.09
CA ILE A 384 -0.96 -8.66 -0.29
C ILE A 384 -0.70 -9.94 0.51
N SER A 385 -1.12 -9.98 1.78
CA SER A 385 -0.92 -11.17 2.62
C SER A 385 -1.72 -12.38 2.12
N ALA A 386 -2.95 -12.18 1.65
CA ALA A 386 -3.78 -13.25 1.09
C ALA A 386 -3.21 -13.78 -0.24
N ILE A 387 -2.79 -12.90 -1.15
CA ILE A 387 -2.15 -13.29 -2.43
C ILE A 387 -0.84 -14.03 -2.14
N TYR A 388 -0.05 -13.58 -1.16
CA TYR A 388 1.21 -14.23 -0.80
C TYR A 388 0.96 -15.63 -0.23
N ARG A 389 -0.01 -15.79 0.66
CA ARG A 389 -0.40 -17.10 1.19
C ARG A 389 -0.90 -18.03 0.08
N LYS A 390 -1.74 -17.53 -0.83
CA LYS A 390 -2.23 -18.31 -1.98
C LYS A 390 -1.10 -18.75 -2.91
N ALA A 391 -0.11 -17.88 -3.15
CA ALA A 391 1.04 -18.20 -3.99
C ALA A 391 1.90 -19.35 -3.46
N LEU A 392 1.88 -19.60 -2.14
CA LEU A 392 2.62 -20.71 -1.51
C LEU A 392 1.92 -22.07 -1.63
N VAL A 393 0.63 -22.11 -1.95
CA VAL A 393 -0.18 -23.35 -2.00
C VAL A 393 -0.79 -23.61 -3.39
N LEU A 394 -0.33 -22.88 -4.40
CA LEU A 394 -0.86 -22.94 -5.75
C LEU A 394 -0.45 -24.25 -6.45
N SER A 395 -1.39 -24.90 -7.17
CA SER A 395 -1.06 -26.07 -8.00
C SER A 395 -0.06 -25.73 -9.10
N ASN A 396 0.71 -26.71 -9.57
CA ASN A 396 1.74 -26.47 -10.59
C ASN A 396 1.15 -26.09 -11.97
N THR A 397 -0.05 -26.55 -12.31
CA THR A 397 -0.83 -26.05 -13.46
C THR A 397 -1.16 -24.58 -13.32
N SER A 398 -1.75 -24.20 -12.20
CA SER A 398 -2.13 -22.82 -11.91
C SER A 398 -0.91 -21.90 -11.80
N ARG A 399 0.23 -22.42 -11.35
CA ARG A 399 1.52 -21.70 -11.27
C ARG A 399 2.15 -21.45 -12.63
N LYS A 400 1.97 -22.37 -13.59
CA LYS A 400 2.37 -22.14 -14.99
C LYS A 400 1.50 -21.06 -15.64
N GLU A 401 0.20 -21.05 -15.34
CA GLU A 401 -0.71 -19.99 -15.84
C GLU A 401 -0.42 -18.63 -15.22
N SER A 402 -0.15 -18.59 -13.91
CA SER A 402 0.08 -17.36 -13.14
C SER A 402 1.57 -17.15 -12.91
N THR A 403 2.24 -16.49 -13.86
CA THR A 403 3.69 -16.24 -13.79
C THR A 403 4.09 -15.45 -12.54
N VAL A 404 5.33 -15.59 -12.09
CA VAL A 404 5.87 -14.82 -10.94
C VAL A 404 5.70 -13.31 -11.14
N GLY A 405 5.93 -12.83 -12.37
CA GLY A 405 5.72 -11.42 -12.72
C GLY A 405 4.27 -10.97 -12.55
N GLU A 406 3.30 -11.82 -12.88
CA GLU A 406 1.87 -11.55 -12.64
C GLU A 406 1.56 -11.49 -11.15
N ILE A 407 2.07 -12.42 -10.34
CA ILE A 407 1.87 -12.43 -8.88
C ILE A 407 2.43 -11.16 -8.23
N VAL A 408 3.63 -10.74 -8.61
CA VAL A 408 4.23 -9.48 -8.14
C VAL A 408 3.38 -8.28 -8.57
N ASN A 409 2.83 -8.29 -9.79
CA ASN A 409 1.94 -7.23 -10.27
C ASN A 409 0.61 -7.18 -9.50
N LEU A 410 0.05 -8.35 -9.13
CA LEU A 410 -1.15 -8.43 -8.28
C LEU A 410 -0.91 -7.76 -6.92
N MET A 411 0.26 -7.97 -6.32
CA MET A 411 0.63 -7.37 -5.02
C MET A 411 1.00 -5.89 -5.12
N ALA A 412 1.75 -5.49 -6.14
CA ALA A 412 2.32 -4.16 -6.24
C ALA A 412 1.34 -3.14 -6.86
N VAL A 413 0.61 -3.52 -7.91
CA VAL A 413 -0.27 -2.62 -8.67
C VAL A 413 -1.72 -2.84 -8.31
N ASP A 414 -2.21 -4.08 -8.34
CA ASP A 414 -3.64 -4.33 -8.15
C ASP A 414 -4.08 -4.06 -6.72
N ALA A 415 -3.34 -4.52 -5.70
CA ALA A 415 -3.64 -4.17 -4.31
C ALA A 415 -3.52 -2.66 -4.03
N GLN A 416 -2.59 -1.95 -4.69
CA GLN A 416 -2.46 -0.49 -4.54
C GLN A 416 -3.69 0.26 -5.06
N ARG A 417 -4.26 -0.18 -6.19
CA ARG A 417 -5.48 0.44 -6.75
C ARG A 417 -6.66 0.42 -5.78
N PHE A 418 -6.78 -0.60 -4.93
CA PHE A 418 -7.83 -0.63 -3.90
C PHE A 418 -7.62 0.46 -2.84
N MET A 419 -6.38 0.68 -2.41
CA MET A 419 -6.04 1.76 -1.47
C MET A 419 -6.36 3.13 -2.08
N ASP A 420 -5.95 3.36 -3.32
CA ASP A 420 -6.18 4.62 -4.02
C ASP A 420 -7.69 4.87 -4.22
N LEU A 421 -8.46 3.85 -4.62
CA LEU A 421 -9.90 3.96 -4.79
C LEU A 421 -10.63 4.22 -3.47
N THR A 422 -10.29 3.49 -2.40
CA THR A 422 -10.97 3.57 -1.10
C THR A 422 -10.96 4.99 -0.53
N THR A 423 -9.85 5.71 -0.73
CA THR A 423 -9.65 7.09 -0.27
C THR A 423 -10.69 8.07 -0.86
N TYR A 424 -11.12 7.82 -2.10
CA TYR A 424 -12.03 8.72 -2.83
C TYR A 424 -13.41 8.10 -3.10
N LEU A 425 -13.67 6.87 -2.65
CA LEU A 425 -14.90 6.14 -2.97
C LEU A 425 -16.17 6.87 -2.50
N ASN A 426 -16.10 7.58 -1.37
CA ASN A 426 -17.23 8.37 -0.86
C ASN A 426 -17.61 9.55 -1.77
N MET A 427 -16.73 9.97 -2.68
CA MET A 427 -17.05 10.99 -3.69
C MET A 427 -18.18 10.52 -4.63
N LEU A 428 -18.42 9.22 -4.78
CA LEU A 428 -19.46 8.69 -5.67
C LEU A 428 -20.88 9.14 -5.26
N TRP A 429 -21.16 9.20 -3.95
CA TRP A 429 -22.44 9.69 -3.43
C TRP A 429 -22.35 11.18 -3.03
N SER A 430 -21.19 11.63 -2.56
CA SER A 430 -20.95 13.01 -2.14
C SER A 430 -21.01 13.99 -3.31
N ALA A 431 -20.43 13.68 -4.47
CA ALA A 431 -20.44 14.58 -5.63
C ALA A 431 -21.86 14.90 -6.14
N PRO A 432 -22.77 13.92 -6.36
CA PRO A 432 -24.16 14.22 -6.70
C PRO A 432 -24.87 15.07 -5.64
N LEU A 433 -24.62 14.82 -4.35
CA LEU A 433 -25.18 15.60 -3.26
C LEU A 433 -24.67 17.05 -3.28
N GLN A 434 -23.37 17.26 -3.48
CA GLN A 434 -22.78 18.60 -3.59
C GLN A 434 -23.30 19.34 -4.83
N ILE A 435 -23.42 18.66 -5.97
CA ILE A 435 -23.97 19.27 -7.19
C ILE A 435 -25.44 19.67 -6.98
N GLY A 436 -26.25 18.79 -6.38
CA GLY A 436 -27.65 19.06 -6.08
C GLY A 436 -27.83 20.25 -5.13
N LEU A 437 -27.07 20.30 -4.02
CA LEU A 437 -27.14 21.40 -3.06
C LEU A 437 -26.63 22.73 -3.65
N ALA A 438 -25.56 22.70 -4.43
CA ALA A 438 -25.04 23.90 -5.07
C ALA A 438 -26.04 24.48 -6.09
N LEU A 439 -26.67 23.62 -6.90
CA LEU A 439 -27.70 24.04 -7.85
C LEU A 439 -28.95 24.56 -7.14
N PHE A 440 -29.34 23.96 -6.02
CA PHE A 440 -30.44 24.45 -5.20
C PHE A 440 -30.19 25.88 -4.70
N PHE A 441 -29.02 26.15 -4.11
CA PHE A 441 -28.69 27.49 -3.62
C PHE A 441 -28.46 28.50 -4.76
N LEU A 442 -27.86 28.09 -5.87
CA LEU A 442 -27.73 28.95 -7.05
C LEU A 442 -29.10 29.32 -7.62
N TRP A 443 -30.04 28.38 -7.68
CA TRP A 443 -31.40 28.63 -8.14
C TRP A 443 -32.13 29.65 -7.26
N GLU A 444 -31.91 29.60 -5.95
CA GLU A 444 -32.48 30.59 -5.02
C GLU A 444 -31.96 32.01 -5.28
N ILE A 445 -30.69 32.15 -5.68
CA ILE A 445 -30.03 33.46 -5.87
C ILE A 445 -30.27 34.02 -7.27
N LEU A 446 -30.12 33.19 -8.31
CA LEU A 446 -30.08 33.61 -9.72
C LEU A 446 -31.30 33.15 -10.53
N GLY A 447 -32.21 32.38 -9.93
CA GLY A 447 -33.43 31.90 -10.58
C GLY A 447 -33.16 31.01 -11.81
N PRO A 448 -34.01 31.08 -12.85
CA PRO A 448 -33.87 30.28 -14.07
C PRO A 448 -32.56 30.51 -14.83
N SER A 449 -31.86 31.63 -14.62
CA SER A 449 -30.60 31.97 -15.30
C SER A 449 -29.49 30.96 -15.03
N VAL A 450 -29.56 30.23 -13.91
CA VAL A 450 -28.62 29.13 -13.57
C VAL A 450 -28.63 28.02 -14.62
N LEU A 451 -29.75 27.79 -15.32
CA LEU A 451 -29.84 26.76 -16.36
C LEU A 451 -28.87 27.02 -17.51
N ALA A 452 -28.58 28.29 -17.82
CA ALA A 452 -27.59 28.64 -18.84
C ALA A 452 -26.16 28.24 -18.41
N GLY A 453 -25.82 28.50 -17.14
CA GLY A 453 -24.56 28.05 -16.55
C GLY A 453 -24.44 26.53 -16.47
N LEU A 454 -25.53 25.86 -16.08
CA LEU A 454 -25.62 24.40 -16.05
C LEU A 454 -25.46 23.80 -17.44
N ALA A 455 -26.07 24.40 -18.47
CA ALA A 455 -25.93 23.95 -19.86
C ALA A 455 -24.47 23.99 -20.32
N VAL A 456 -23.74 25.06 -20.00
CA VAL A 456 -22.30 25.16 -20.23
C VAL A 456 -21.57 24.01 -19.51
N MET A 457 -21.84 23.81 -18.22
CA MET A 457 -21.18 22.74 -17.45
C MET A 457 -21.45 21.36 -18.04
N ILE A 458 -22.69 21.08 -18.45
CA ILE A 458 -23.08 19.80 -19.08
C ILE A 458 -22.37 19.61 -20.42
N ILE A 459 -22.21 20.66 -21.23
CA ILE A 459 -21.47 20.60 -22.51
C ILE A 459 -19.98 20.33 -22.30
N LEU A 460 -19.39 20.84 -21.21
CA LEU A 460 -17.97 20.63 -20.92
C LEU A 460 -17.65 19.17 -20.55
N ILE A 461 -18.60 18.43 -19.97
CA ILE A 461 -18.42 17.01 -19.59
C ILE A 461 -18.10 16.10 -20.80
N PRO A 462 -18.90 16.03 -21.88
CA PRO A 462 -18.62 15.17 -23.03
C PRO A 462 -17.37 15.62 -23.79
N VAL A 463 -17.11 16.93 -23.90
CA VAL A 463 -15.86 17.44 -24.51
C VAL A 463 -14.65 16.89 -23.77
N ASN A 464 -14.65 16.97 -22.44
CA ASN A 464 -13.60 16.39 -21.61
C ASN A 464 -13.55 14.86 -21.72
N GLY A 465 -14.69 14.18 -21.82
CA GLY A 465 -14.75 12.73 -22.01
C GLY A 465 -14.10 12.25 -23.31
N VAL A 466 -14.35 12.94 -24.43
CA VAL A 466 -13.73 12.63 -25.74
C VAL A 466 -12.22 12.86 -25.69
N ILE A 467 -11.78 14.01 -25.13
CA ILE A 467 -10.36 14.32 -24.99
C ILE A 467 -9.67 13.30 -24.08
N ALA A 468 -10.27 12.94 -22.93
CA ALA A 468 -9.75 11.94 -22.01
C ALA A 468 -9.62 10.56 -22.66
N ASN A 469 -10.58 10.13 -23.48
CA ASN A 469 -10.49 8.87 -24.24
C ASN A 469 -9.36 8.89 -25.27
N LYS A 470 -9.14 10.03 -25.94
CA LYS A 470 -8.02 10.19 -26.86
C LYS A 470 -6.68 10.18 -26.13
N ILE A 471 -6.55 10.89 -25.01
CA ILE A 471 -5.38 10.87 -24.12
C ILE A 471 -5.09 9.44 -23.67
N LYS A 472 -6.11 8.70 -23.21
CA LYS A 472 -5.97 7.28 -22.82
C LYS A 472 -5.41 6.42 -23.96
N THR A 473 -5.88 6.64 -25.18
CA THR A 473 -5.40 5.90 -26.37
C THR A 473 -3.94 6.23 -26.69
N LEU A 474 -3.56 7.52 -26.60
CA LEU A 474 -2.17 7.96 -26.76
C LEU A 474 -1.28 7.42 -25.63
N GLN A 475 -1.77 7.36 -24.40
CA GLN A 475 -1.06 6.79 -23.25
C GLN A 475 -0.79 5.29 -23.45
N ILE A 476 -1.74 4.52 -24.01
CA ILE A 476 -1.51 3.11 -24.37
C ILE A 476 -0.42 2.99 -25.44
N LYS A 477 -0.46 3.83 -26.48
CA LYS A 477 0.55 3.85 -27.55
C LYS A 477 1.94 4.25 -27.00
N GLN A 478 1.98 5.20 -26.06
CA GLN A 478 3.19 5.60 -25.35
C GLN A 478 3.75 4.45 -24.51
N MET A 479 2.91 3.75 -23.74
CA MET A 479 3.35 2.59 -22.94
C MET A 479 3.97 1.51 -23.81
N LYS A 480 3.39 1.19 -24.97
CA LYS A 480 3.99 0.23 -25.90
C LYS A 480 5.42 0.62 -26.32
N ASN A 481 5.63 1.87 -26.72
CA ASN A 481 6.97 2.36 -27.10
C ASN A 481 7.93 2.40 -25.90
N LYS A 482 7.44 2.77 -24.72
CA LYS A 482 8.23 2.80 -23.49
C LYS A 482 8.69 1.40 -23.09
N ASP A 483 7.79 0.41 -23.18
CA ASP A 483 8.08 -0.98 -22.81
C ASP A 483 9.11 -1.60 -23.78
N GLU A 484 9.00 -1.31 -25.09
CA GLU A 484 10.00 -1.69 -26.09
C GLU A 484 11.38 -1.08 -25.77
N ARG A 485 11.41 0.22 -25.40
CA ARG A 485 12.65 0.91 -24.99
C ARG A 485 13.26 0.31 -23.73
N VAL A 486 12.47 0.08 -22.69
CA VAL A 486 12.94 -0.49 -21.42
C VAL A 486 13.43 -1.92 -21.60
N LYS A 487 12.73 -2.71 -22.42
CA LYS A 487 13.18 -4.07 -22.78
C LYS A 487 14.55 -4.05 -23.45
N LEU A 488 14.73 -3.23 -24.49
CA LEU A 488 16.02 -3.08 -25.18
C LEU A 488 17.11 -2.60 -24.22
N MET A 489 16.79 -1.67 -23.32
CA MET A 489 17.74 -1.18 -22.31
C MET A 489 18.19 -2.30 -21.34
N ASN A 490 17.27 -3.16 -20.91
CA ASN A 490 17.60 -4.30 -20.05
C ASN A 490 18.49 -5.33 -20.77
N GLU A 491 18.25 -5.57 -22.06
CA GLU A 491 19.10 -6.44 -22.89
C GLU A 491 20.51 -5.86 -23.03
N VAL A 492 20.62 -4.54 -23.28
CA VAL A 492 21.90 -3.81 -23.33
C VAL A 492 22.66 -3.89 -22.01
N LEU A 493 21.98 -3.64 -20.87
CA LEU A 493 22.61 -3.69 -19.55
C LEU A 493 23.05 -5.10 -19.16
N SER A 494 22.23 -6.11 -19.45
CA SER A 494 22.57 -7.52 -19.18
C SER A 494 23.73 -8.00 -20.05
N GLY A 495 23.84 -7.49 -21.28
CA GLY A 495 24.89 -7.82 -22.24
C GLY A 495 26.05 -6.83 -22.28
N ILE A 496 26.17 -5.89 -21.33
CA ILE A 496 27.04 -4.71 -21.48
C ILE A 496 28.50 -5.08 -21.77
N LYS A 497 29.02 -6.14 -21.12
CA LYS A 497 30.38 -6.62 -21.34
C LYS A 497 30.61 -7.05 -22.80
N VAL A 498 29.66 -7.79 -23.37
CA VAL A 498 29.73 -8.26 -24.76
C VAL A 498 29.66 -7.09 -25.72
N LEU A 499 28.75 -6.14 -25.49
CA LEU A 499 28.60 -4.94 -26.32
C LEU A 499 29.88 -4.09 -26.34
N LYS A 500 30.54 -3.92 -25.19
CA LYS A 500 31.82 -3.20 -25.07
C LYS A 500 32.96 -3.92 -25.81
N LEU A 501 33.05 -5.24 -25.69
CA LEU A 501 34.08 -6.03 -26.36
C LEU A 501 34.00 -5.92 -27.89
N TYR A 502 32.79 -5.80 -28.45
CA TYR A 502 32.57 -5.63 -29.89
C TYR A 502 32.42 -4.16 -30.35
N ALA A 503 32.56 -3.20 -29.43
CA ALA A 503 32.35 -1.76 -29.70
C ALA A 503 30.99 -1.46 -30.38
N TRP A 504 29.94 -2.20 -29.99
CA TRP A 504 28.58 -2.05 -30.55
C TRP A 504 27.75 -0.97 -29.85
N GLU A 505 28.31 -0.27 -28.85
CA GLU A 505 27.60 0.74 -28.06
C GLU A 505 26.91 1.81 -28.93
N PRO A 506 27.56 2.43 -29.94
CA PRO A 506 26.91 3.46 -30.77
C PRO A 506 25.74 2.93 -31.61
N SER A 507 25.80 1.67 -32.03
CA SER A 507 24.73 1.03 -32.81
C SER A 507 23.48 0.82 -31.95
N PHE A 508 23.67 0.33 -30.72
CA PHE A 508 22.57 0.16 -29.77
C PHE A 508 22.03 1.50 -29.25
N GLU A 509 22.89 2.50 -29.05
CA GLU A 509 22.48 3.88 -28.73
C GLU A 509 21.50 4.43 -29.78
N ALA A 510 21.85 4.32 -31.07
CA ALA A 510 21.01 4.78 -32.17
C ALA A 510 19.65 4.05 -32.22
N GLN A 511 19.61 2.75 -31.87
CA GLN A 511 18.35 2.00 -31.78
C GLN A 511 17.46 2.50 -30.63
N VAL A 512 18.04 2.74 -29.45
CA VAL A 512 17.33 3.30 -28.29
C VAL A 512 16.77 4.69 -28.62
N LEU A 513 17.57 5.57 -29.22
CA LEU A 513 17.14 6.91 -29.61
C LEU A 513 16.02 6.90 -30.66
N ARG A 514 16.04 5.95 -31.60
CA ARG A 514 14.96 5.78 -32.59
C ARG A 514 13.63 5.43 -31.94
N ILE A 515 13.63 4.57 -30.93
CA ILE A 515 12.42 4.24 -30.15
C ILE A 515 11.99 5.45 -29.32
N ARG A 516 12.96 6.16 -28.72
CA ARG A 516 12.70 7.37 -27.94
C ARG A 516 12.03 8.46 -28.76
N ASP A 517 12.47 8.72 -30.00
CA ASP A 517 11.83 9.72 -30.87
C ASP A 517 10.37 9.36 -31.20
N LYS A 518 10.06 8.06 -31.37
CA LYS A 518 8.66 7.59 -31.52
C LYS A 518 7.86 7.85 -30.24
N GLU A 519 8.45 7.59 -29.08
CA GLU A 519 7.84 7.86 -27.76
C GLU A 519 7.53 9.35 -27.57
N VAL A 520 8.52 10.22 -27.86
CA VAL A 520 8.41 11.68 -27.70
C VAL A 520 7.35 12.28 -28.63
N LYS A 521 7.18 11.76 -29.87
CA LYS A 521 6.09 12.20 -30.77
C LYS A 521 4.71 11.95 -30.17
N VAL A 522 4.49 10.78 -29.57
CA VAL A 522 3.22 10.44 -28.91
C VAL A 522 3.03 11.30 -27.65
N LEU A 523 4.09 11.52 -26.87
CA LEU A 523 4.05 12.42 -25.71
C LEU A 523 3.69 13.85 -26.12
N LYS A 524 4.18 14.33 -27.27
CA LYS A 524 3.86 15.66 -27.81
C LYS A 524 2.38 15.79 -28.15
N GLU A 525 1.80 14.82 -28.85
CA GLU A 525 0.36 14.79 -29.13
C GLU A 525 -0.46 14.78 -27.83
N ALA A 526 -0.06 13.97 -26.85
CA ALA A 526 -0.73 13.91 -25.55
C ALA A 526 -0.61 15.23 -24.76
N ALA A 527 0.54 15.88 -24.83
CA ALA A 527 0.78 17.16 -24.16
C ALA A 527 -0.12 18.28 -24.71
N TYR A 528 -0.35 18.33 -26.03
CA TYR A 528 -1.31 19.27 -26.62
C TYR A 528 -2.75 19.03 -26.13
N LEU A 529 -3.17 17.76 -26.04
CA LEU A 529 -4.49 17.43 -25.50
C LEU A 529 -4.60 17.77 -24.00
N ASN A 530 -3.57 17.50 -23.21
CA ASN A 530 -3.52 17.87 -21.78
C ASN A 530 -3.57 19.39 -21.57
N ALA A 531 -2.89 20.17 -22.42
CA ALA A 531 -3.00 21.63 -22.41
C ALA A 531 -4.43 22.08 -22.74
N GLY A 532 -5.09 21.44 -23.71
CA GLY A 532 -6.50 21.66 -24.03
C GLY A 532 -7.44 21.34 -22.86
N THR A 533 -7.23 20.23 -22.14
CA THR A 533 -8.00 19.89 -20.94
C THR A 533 -7.76 20.90 -19.81
N SER A 534 -6.50 21.30 -19.57
CA SER A 534 -6.15 22.29 -18.54
C SER A 534 -6.79 23.66 -18.83
N PHE A 535 -6.85 24.03 -20.11
CA PHE A 535 -7.56 25.20 -20.60
C PHE A 535 -9.05 25.15 -20.30
N ILE A 536 -9.72 24.06 -20.67
CA ILE A 536 -11.15 23.86 -20.39
C ILE A 536 -11.42 23.99 -18.88
N TRP A 537 -10.59 23.37 -18.04
CA TRP A 537 -10.73 23.43 -16.58
C TRP A 537 -10.55 24.81 -15.98
N SER A 538 -9.63 25.59 -16.54
CA SER A 538 -9.34 26.94 -16.03
C SER A 538 -10.37 27.95 -16.53
N CYS A 539 -10.93 27.73 -17.72
CA CYS A 539 -11.97 28.55 -18.32
C CYS A 539 -13.36 28.26 -17.74
N ALA A 540 -13.64 27.02 -17.31
CA ALA A 540 -14.97 26.59 -16.91
C ALA A 540 -15.66 27.52 -15.86
N PRO A 541 -15.02 27.93 -14.75
CA PRO A 541 -15.68 28.80 -13.77
C PRO A 541 -15.99 30.18 -14.34
N PHE A 542 -15.04 30.76 -15.08
CA PHE A 542 -15.22 32.04 -15.74
C PHE A 542 -16.37 31.97 -16.76
N LEU A 543 -16.35 30.99 -17.66
CA LEU A 543 -17.34 30.87 -18.72
C LEU A 543 -18.75 30.61 -18.17
N VAL A 544 -18.86 29.79 -17.13
CA VAL A 544 -20.13 29.57 -16.43
C VAL A 544 -20.62 30.85 -15.76
N SER A 545 -19.75 31.56 -15.04
CA SER A 545 -20.11 32.83 -14.40
C SER A 545 -20.53 33.89 -15.42
N LEU A 546 -19.78 34.03 -16.52
CA LEU A 546 -20.07 34.97 -17.59
C LEU A 546 -21.42 34.69 -18.24
N VAL A 547 -21.67 33.43 -18.63
CA VAL A 547 -22.93 33.05 -19.27
C VAL A 547 -24.10 33.22 -18.31
N THR A 548 -23.93 32.89 -17.04
CA THR A 548 -25.01 32.98 -16.05
C THR A 548 -25.30 34.44 -15.70
N PHE A 549 -24.30 35.27 -15.45
CA PHE A 549 -24.49 36.70 -15.16
C PHE A 549 -25.00 37.46 -16.38
N ALA A 550 -24.51 37.16 -17.59
CA ALA A 550 -25.05 37.72 -18.82
C ALA A 550 -26.54 37.37 -18.97
N THR A 551 -26.90 36.09 -18.79
CA THR A 551 -28.31 35.66 -18.88
C THR A 551 -29.16 36.33 -17.79
N TYR A 552 -28.66 36.41 -16.56
CA TYR A 552 -29.37 37.02 -15.44
C TYR A 552 -29.75 38.48 -15.71
N VAL A 553 -28.79 39.25 -16.22
CA VAL A 553 -28.92 40.69 -16.48
C VAL A 553 -29.67 40.98 -17.78
N MET A 554 -29.64 40.06 -18.76
CA MET A 554 -30.31 40.25 -20.06
C MET A 554 -31.77 39.75 -20.09
N VAL A 555 -32.16 38.84 -19.17
CA VAL A 555 -33.51 38.25 -19.15
C VAL A 555 -34.58 39.20 -18.57
N ASP A 556 -34.23 39.98 -17.54
CA ASP A 556 -35.13 40.95 -16.91
C ASP A 556 -34.36 42.22 -16.58
N GLU A 557 -34.91 43.38 -16.93
CA GLU A 557 -34.31 44.69 -16.63
C GLU A 557 -34.28 44.98 -15.12
N ASN A 558 -35.12 44.31 -14.33
CA ASN A 558 -35.14 44.44 -12.87
C ASN A 558 -34.03 43.63 -12.17
N ASN A 559 -33.36 42.73 -12.88
CA ASN A 559 -32.29 41.90 -12.32
C ASN A 559 -30.98 42.67 -12.29
N VAL A 560 -30.67 43.28 -11.14
CA VAL A 560 -29.40 43.97 -10.91
C VAL A 560 -28.41 43.00 -10.26
N LEU A 561 -27.20 42.92 -10.81
CA LEU A 561 -26.12 42.12 -10.24
C LEU A 561 -25.49 42.87 -9.05
N ASP A 562 -25.97 42.58 -7.84
CA ASP A 562 -25.40 43.09 -6.59
C ASP A 562 -24.19 42.26 -6.11
N ALA A 563 -23.45 42.79 -5.13
CA ALA A 563 -22.27 42.10 -4.57
C ALA A 563 -22.64 40.72 -3.99
N THR A 564 -23.82 40.61 -3.38
CA THR A 564 -24.31 39.37 -2.78
C THR A 564 -24.55 38.30 -3.83
N THR A 565 -25.30 38.59 -4.89
CA THR A 565 -25.56 37.66 -5.99
C THR A 565 -24.26 37.29 -6.71
N ALA A 566 -23.36 38.24 -6.98
CA ALA A 566 -22.11 37.97 -7.69
C ALA A 566 -21.15 37.06 -6.90
N PHE A 567 -20.76 37.45 -5.68
CA PHE A 567 -19.69 36.76 -4.93
C PHE A 567 -20.14 35.44 -4.28
N VAL A 568 -21.40 35.35 -3.84
CA VAL A 568 -21.96 34.10 -3.30
C VAL A 568 -22.10 33.07 -4.42
N SER A 569 -22.59 33.47 -5.59
CA SER A 569 -22.69 32.59 -6.76
C SER A 569 -21.32 32.13 -7.25
N LEU A 570 -20.33 33.04 -7.29
CA LEU A 570 -18.95 32.69 -7.64
C LEU A 570 -18.36 31.65 -6.67
N SER A 571 -18.64 31.78 -5.38
CA SER A 571 -18.23 30.81 -4.36
C SER A 571 -18.88 29.44 -4.57
N LEU A 572 -20.19 29.40 -4.87
CA LEU A 572 -20.92 28.17 -5.18
C LEU A 572 -20.43 27.50 -6.48
N PHE A 573 -20.11 28.28 -7.52
CA PHE A 573 -19.49 27.77 -8.75
C PHE A 573 -18.11 27.17 -8.50
N ASN A 574 -17.30 27.78 -7.62
CA ASN A 574 -16.00 27.23 -7.24
C ASN A 574 -16.13 25.90 -6.47
N ILE A 575 -17.14 25.74 -5.62
CA ILE A 575 -17.44 24.47 -4.95
C ILE A 575 -17.81 23.38 -5.98
N LEU A 576 -18.63 23.70 -6.98
CA LEU A 576 -19.04 22.76 -8.05
C LEU A 576 -17.87 22.22 -8.90
N ARG A 577 -16.79 23.00 -9.02
CA ARG A 577 -15.63 22.63 -9.85
C ARG A 577 -15.00 21.31 -9.41
N PHE A 578 -14.79 21.12 -8.12
CA PHE A 578 -14.06 19.97 -7.61
C PHE A 578 -14.81 18.64 -7.88
N PRO A 579 -16.10 18.48 -7.51
CA PRO A 579 -16.89 17.29 -7.87
C PRO A 579 -16.91 16.97 -9.35
N LEU A 580 -17.11 17.98 -10.19
CA LEU A 580 -17.17 17.80 -11.65
C LEU A 580 -15.82 17.33 -12.22
N SER A 581 -14.71 17.74 -11.63
CA SER A 581 -13.37 17.30 -12.04
C SER A 581 -13.00 15.91 -11.55
N MET A 582 -13.37 15.60 -10.32
CA MET A 582 -12.95 14.38 -9.64
C MET A 582 -13.80 13.18 -10.07
N LEU A 583 -15.08 13.38 -10.38
CA LEU A 583 -16.02 12.30 -10.70
C LEU A 583 -15.61 11.50 -11.95
N PRO A 584 -15.21 12.10 -13.09
CA PRO A 584 -14.70 11.35 -14.23
C PRO A 584 -13.42 10.55 -13.92
N MET A 585 -12.50 11.14 -13.14
CA MET A 585 -11.27 10.48 -12.70
C MET A 585 -11.59 9.26 -11.83
N LEU A 586 -12.54 9.39 -10.90
CA LEU A 586 -12.98 8.30 -10.03
C LEU A 586 -13.63 7.16 -10.83
N ILE A 587 -14.48 7.48 -11.83
CA ILE A 587 -15.09 6.46 -12.70
C ILE A 587 -14.00 5.67 -13.43
N SER A 588 -12.98 6.35 -13.97
CA SER A 588 -11.83 5.68 -14.60
C SER A 588 -11.10 4.76 -13.61
N ASN A 589 -10.80 5.23 -12.40
CA ASN A 589 -10.15 4.45 -11.35
C ASN A 589 -11.02 3.25 -10.91
N MET A 590 -12.34 3.39 -10.87
CA MET A 590 -13.27 2.32 -10.56
C MET A 590 -13.26 1.22 -11.64
N VAL A 591 -13.23 1.62 -12.92
CA VAL A 591 -13.11 0.67 -14.04
C VAL A 591 -11.79 -0.10 -13.96
N GLN A 592 -10.67 0.57 -13.68
CA GLN A 592 -9.36 -0.08 -13.51
C GLN A 592 -9.34 -1.02 -12.30
N THR A 593 -9.93 -0.61 -11.19
CA THR A 593 -10.03 -1.46 -9.98
C THR A 593 -10.94 -2.65 -10.24
N SER A 594 -12.01 -2.51 -11.04
CA SER A 594 -12.86 -3.63 -11.46
C SER A 594 -12.10 -4.70 -12.26
N VAL A 595 -11.16 -4.29 -13.12
CA VAL A 595 -10.24 -5.23 -13.79
C VAL A 595 -9.34 -5.93 -12.77
N SER A 596 -8.84 -5.17 -11.79
CA SER A 596 -7.99 -5.69 -10.70
C SER A 596 -8.74 -6.73 -9.84
N VAL A 597 -10.02 -6.47 -9.51
CA VAL A 597 -10.92 -7.41 -8.84
C VAL A 597 -11.04 -8.71 -9.65
N LYS A 598 -11.22 -8.63 -10.98
CA LYS A 598 -11.32 -9.83 -11.83
C LYS A 598 -10.04 -10.66 -11.79
N ARG A 599 -8.87 -10.01 -11.87
CA ARG A 599 -7.56 -10.70 -11.83
C ARG A 599 -7.30 -11.36 -10.47
N ILE A 600 -7.51 -10.63 -9.38
CA ILE A 600 -7.34 -11.19 -8.03
C ILE A 600 -8.36 -12.32 -7.80
N ASN A 601 -9.62 -12.17 -8.21
CA ASN A 601 -10.60 -13.24 -8.09
C ASN A 601 -10.18 -14.48 -8.90
N LYS A 602 -9.68 -14.32 -10.13
CA LYS A 602 -9.17 -15.44 -10.92
C LYS A 602 -8.06 -16.17 -10.15
N PHE A 603 -7.06 -15.43 -9.66
CA PHE A 603 -5.91 -15.99 -8.93
C PHE A 603 -6.31 -16.65 -7.59
N MET A 604 -7.17 -16.02 -6.80
CA MET A 604 -7.58 -16.54 -5.50
C MET A 604 -8.45 -17.80 -5.60
N ASN A 605 -9.17 -17.98 -6.71
CA ASN A 605 -9.97 -19.17 -7.00
C ASN A 605 -9.21 -20.25 -7.81
N SER A 606 -7.92 -20.03 -8.13
CA SER A 606 -7.08 -21.04 -8.77
C SER A 606 -6.93 -22.28 -7.88
N GLU A 607 -6.62 -23.41 -8.49
CA GLU A 607 -6.51 -24.70 -7.79
C GLU A 607 -5.30 -24.70 -6.84
N GLU A 608 -5.50 -25.32 -5.68
CA GLU A 608 -4.48 -25.46 -4.63
C GLU A 608 -3.94 -26.88 -4.64
N LEU A 609 -2.68 -27.05 -4.25
CA LEU A 609 -2.09 -28.36 -3.99
C LEU A 609 -2.84 -29.03 -2.85
N ASN A 610 -3.22 -30.29 -3.03
CA ASN A 610 -3.87 -31.05 -1.98
C ASN A 610 -2.80 -31.61 -1.01
N PRO A 611 -2.79 -31.18 0.27
CA PRO A 611 -1.83 -31.71 1.25
C PRO A 611 -1.98 -33.22 1.48
N ASP A 612 -3.15 -33.80 1.18
CA ASP A 612 -3.44 -35.22 1.38
C ASP A 612 -2.83 -36.13 0.28
N TYR A 613 -2.15 -35.56 -0.72
CA TYR A 613 -1.48 -36.36 -1.75
C TYR A 613 -0.33 -37.19 -1.20
N VAL A 614 0.37 -36.69 -0.18
CA VAL A 614 1.44 -37.40 0.51
C VAL A 614 1.02 -37.66 1.96
N GLN A 615 1.10 -38.92 2.37
CA GLN A 615 0.86 -39.33 3.74
C GLN A 615 2.15 -39.19 4.55
N HIS A 616 1.99 -38.97 5.86
CA HIS A 616 3.10 -38.88 6.82
C HIS A 616 2.87 -39.83 8.00
N ASP A 617 2.50 -41.08 7.70
CA ASP A 617 2.22 -42.10 8.70
C ASP A 617 3.53 -42.69 9.24
N GLU A 618 3.83 -42.40 10.52
CA GLU A 618 5.01 -42.90 11.24
C GLU A 618 4.99 -44.42 11.46
N SER A 619 3.84 -45.08 11.30
CA SER A 619 3.71 -46.54 11.50
C SER A 619 4.39 -47.36 10.39
N GLN A 620 4.65 -46.76 9.23
CA GLN A 620 5.38 -47.42 8.16
C GLN A 620 6.87 -47.58 8.49
N LYS A 621 7.40 -48.77 8.19
CA LYS A 621 8.82 -49.10 8.43
C LYS A 621 9.77 -48.34 7.48
N CYS A 622 9.35 -48.15 6.23
CA CYS A 622 10.16 -47.48 5.21
C CYS A 622 9.93 -45.97 5.26
N PRO A 623 10.99 -45.13 5.36
CA PRO A 623 10.86 -43.68 5.38
C PRO A 623 10.30 -43.09 4.08
N LEU A 624 10.51 -43.75 2.94
CA LEU A 624 9.97 -43.35 1.65
C LEU A 624 9.31 -44.57 0.99
N SER A 625 8.03 -44.44 0.66
CA SER A 625 7.30 -45.47 -0.09
C SER A 625 6.32 -44.87 -1.11
N ILE A 626 6.29 -45.44 -2.30
CA ILE A 626 5.26 -45.24 -3.32
C ILE A 626 4.74 -46.61 -3.72
N GLU A 627 3.42 -46.78 -3.72
CA GLU A 627 2.75 -48.00 -4.17
C GLU A 627 1.73 -47.69 -5.26
N ASN A 628 1.90 -48.31 -6.42
CA ASN A 628 1.06 -48.13 -7.62
C ASN A 628 0.80 -46.66 -7.94
N GLY A 629 1.82 -45.81 -7.79
CA GLY A 629 1.70 -44.37 -7.94
C GLY A 629 1.57 -43.95 -9.41
N VAL A 630 0.54 -43.13 -9.70
CA VAL A 630 0.36 -42.48 -10.99
C VAL A 630 0.27 -40.97 -10.76
N PHE A 631 1.17 -40.21 -11.41
CA PHE A 631 1.31 -38.78 -11.19
C PHE A 631 1.28 -37.99 -12.49
N SER A 632 0.77 -36.76 -12.39
CA SER A 632 0.76 -35.79 -13.47
C SER A 632 1.22 -34.42 -12.97
N TRP A 633 1.82 -33.63 -13.87
CA TRP A 633 2.04 -32.19 -13.68
C TRP A 633 0.77 -31.36 -13.95
N GLY A 634 -0.33 -32.05 -14.25
CA GLY A 634 -1.70 -31.60 -14.41
C GLY A 634 -2.19 -31.64 -15.87
N GLY A 635 -3.50 -31.84 -16.02
CA GLY A 635 -4.14 -32.27 -17.27
C GLY A 635 -4.30 -33.79 -17.35
N ASP A 636 -4.71 -34.30 -18.52
CA ASP A 636 -4.97 -35.74 -18.73
C ASP A 636 -3.69 -36.57 -19.02
N GLU A 637 -2.55 -35.93 -19.26
CA GLU A 637 -1.29 -36.62 -19.55
C GLU A 637 -0.58 -37.09 -18.26
N THR A 638 -0.30 -38.38 -18.19
CA THR A 638 0.40 -39.02 -17.07
C THR A 638 1.90 -39.03 -17.33
N THR A 639 2.67 -38.38 -16.45
CA THR A 639 4.14 -38.31 -16.56
C THR A 639 4.82 -39.50 -15.90
N LEU A 640 4.29 -39.95 -14.76
CA LEU A 640 4.80 -41.10 -14.03
C LEU A 640 3.71 -42.15 -13.91
N LYS A 641 4.03 -43.39 -14.25
CA LYS A 641 3.07 -44.50 -14.30
C LYS A 641 3.61 -45.70 -13.51
N ASN A 642 2.72 -46.38 -12.81
CA ASN A 642 3.00 -47.62 -12.10
C ASN A 642 4.27 -47.59 -11.22
N ILE A 643 4.50 -46.47 -10.54
CA ILE A 643 5.69 -46.29 -9.71
C ILE A 643 5.53 -47.12 -8.44
N ASN A 644 6.47 -48.04 -8.22
CA ASN A 644 6.58 -48.85 -7.01
C ASN A 644 8.01 -48.73 -6.47
N MET A 645 8.18 -47.98 -5.39
CA MET A 645 9.49 -47.68 -4.83
C MET A 645 9.42 -47.72 -3.31
N ARG A 646 10.36 -48.43 -2.67
CA ARG A 646 10.51 -48.48 -1.21
C ARG A 646 11.97 -48.30 -0.86
N ILE A 647 12.27 -47.37 0.05
CA ILE A 647 13.63 -47.06 0.49
C ILE A 647 13.70 -47.24 2.01
N GLU A 648 14.69 -47.97 2.51
CA GLU A 648 14.87 -48.20 3.95
C GLU A 648 15.65 -47.06 4.61
N LYS A 649 15.69 -47.04 5.95
CA LYS A 649 16.42 -46.01 6.70
C LYS A 649 17.92 -46.15 6.48
N ASN A 650 18.62 -45.01 6.38
CA ASN A 650 20.08 -44.88 6.29
C ASN A 650 20.69 -45.42 4.98
N GLN A 651 19.88 -45.75 3.98
CA GLN A 651 20.35 -46.19 2.68
C GLN A 651 20.73 -45.01 1.77
N ILE A 652 21.71 -45.24 0.89
CA ILE A 652 21.99 -44.40 -0.27
C ILE A 652 21.46 -45.07 -1.54
N VAL A 653 20.47 -44.42 -2.16
CA VAL A 653 19.79 -44.92 -3.36
C VAL A 653 20.12 -44.01 -4.53
N ALA A 654 20.46 -44.60 -5.69
CA ALA A 654 20.62 -43.86 -6.93
C ALA A 654 19.38 -44.01 -7.83
N VAL A 655 19.01 -42.94 -8.53
CA VAL A 655 17.99 -42.97 -9.58
C VAL A 655 18.62 -42.52 -10.89
N VAL A 656 18.60 -43.40 -11.89
CA VAL A 656 19.26 -43.21 -13.19
C VAL A 656 18.26 -43.38 -14.33
N GLY A 657 18.61 -42.88 -15.51
CA GLY A 657 17.78 -42.99 -16.71
C GLY A 657 18.08 -41.87 -17.72
N ALA A 658 17.58 -42.01 -18.94
CA ALA A 658 17.77 -41.05 -20.01
C ALA A 658 17.31 -39.62 -19.63
N VAL A 659 17.82 -38.62 -20.36
CA VAL A 659 17.37 -37.23 -20.22
C VAL A 659 15.87 -37.16 -20.51
N GLY A 660 15.09 -36.54 -19.62
CA GLY A 660 13.64 -36.45 -19.78
C GLY A 660 12.83 -37.67 -19.32
N ALA A 661 13.46 -38.73 -18.80
CA ALA A 661 12.75 -39.95 -18.34
C ALA A 661 11.82 -39.74 -17.11
N GLY A 662 11.82 -38.57 -16.48
CA GLY A 662 10.96 -38.23 -15.34
C GLY A 662 11.63 -38.26 -13.96
N LYS A 663 12.98 -38.25 -13.89
CA LYS A 663 13.73 -38.39 -12.62
C LYS A 663 13.42 -37.28 -11.60
N SER A 664 13.48 -36.01 -12.01
CA SER A 664 13.11 -34.88 -11.14
C SER A 664 11.61 -34.87 -10.81
N SER A 665 10.77 -35.40 -11.71
CA SER A 665 9.33 -35.61 -11.43
C SER A 665 9.14 -36.61 -10.29
N LEU A 666 9.94 -37.68 -10.22
CA LEU A 666 9.86 -38.66 -9.14
C LEU A 666 10.15 -38.03 -7.77
N ILE A 667 11.18 -37.17 -7.67
CA ILE A 667 11.43 -36.40 -6.44
C ILE A 667 10.23 -35.50 -6.12
N SER A 668 9.70 -34.81 -7.13
CA SER A 668 8.56 -33.89 -6.97
C SER A 668 7.29 -34.60 -6.48
N ALA A 669 7.09 -35.87 -6.88
CA ALA A 669 6.01 -36.72 -6.38
C ALA A 669 6.17 -37.04 -4.88
N PHE A 670 7.39 -37.33 -4.41
CA PHE A 670 7.66 -37.51 -2.97
C PHE A 670 7.47 -36.22 -2.16
N LEU A 671 7.77 -35.06 -2.74
CA LEU A 671 7.58 -33.75 -2.11
C LEU A 671 6.12 -33.29 -2.08
N GLY A 672 5.22 -33.99 -2.78
CA GLY A 672 3.80 -33.59 -2.90
C GLY A 672 3.55 -32.42 -3.85
N GLU A 673 4.51 -32.13 -4.73
CA GLU A 673 4.40 -31.06 -5.74
C GLU A 673 3.65 -31.54 -7.00
N MET A 674 3.48 -32.85 -7.20
CA MET A 674 2.74 -33.41 -8.34
C MET A 674 1.33 -33.85 -7.95
N ASP A 675 0.40 -33.80 -8.90
CA ASP A 675 -0.96 -34.29 -8.71
C ASP A 675 -0.96 -35.82 -8.70
N LYS A 676 -1.40 -36.42 -7.59
CA LYS A 676 -1.57 -37.87 -7.45
C LYS A 676 -2.94 -38.28 -7.99
N ILE A 677 -2.96 -39.04 -9.08
CA ILE A 677 -4.20 -39.56 -9.69
C ILE A 677 -4.63 -40.86 -8.99
N SER A 678 -3.68 -41.77 -8.75
CA SER A 678 -3.91 -43.03 -8.06
C SER A 678 -2.65 -43.51 -7.33
N GLY A 679 -2.83 -44.48 -6.43
CA GLY A 679 -1.76 -45.03 -5.60
C GLY A 679 -1.62 -44.36 -4.23
N SER A 680 -0.59 -44.76 -3.50
CA SER A 680 -0.24 -44.19 -2.18
C SER A 680 1.21 -43.72 -2.17
N VAL A 681 1.45 -42.62 -1.46
CA VAL A 681 2.79 -42.05 -1.21
C VAL A 681 2.88 -41.77 0.27
N ASN A 682 3.95 -42.21 0.91
CA ASN A 682 4.21 -41.93 2.31
C ASN A 682 5.66 -41.49 2.53
N THR A 683 5.84 -40.46 3.35
CA THR A 683 7.16 -39.93 3.73
C THR A 683 7.24 -39.70 5.23
N VAL A 684 8.29 -40.19 5.88
CA VAL A 684 8.47 -40.11 7.34
C VAL A 684 9.80 -39.44 7.70
N GLY A 685 9.73 -38.29 8.37
CA GLY A 685 10.88 -37.50 8.80
C GLY A 685 11.03 -36.18 8.06
N SER A 686 12.03 -35.40 8.44
CA SER A 686 12.35 -34.13 7.81
C SER A 686 13.08 -34.34 6.48
N ILE A 687 12.74 -33.53 5.47
CA ILE A 687 13.30 -33.65 4.10
C ILE A 687 14.16 -32.44 3.78
N ALA A 688 15.37 -32.67 3.27
CA ALA A 688 16.21 -31.68 2.61
C ALA A 688 16.24 -31.95 1.10
N TYR A 689 16.04 -30.89 0.30
CA TYR A 689 16.04 -30.97 -1.15
C TYR A 689 17.10 -30.05 -1.75
N VAL A 690 17.93 -30.61 -2.62
CA VAL A 690 18.89 -29.88 -3.46
C VAL A 690 18.42 -30.03 -4.91
N SER A 691 17.92 -28.93 -5.49
CA SER A 691 17.43 -28.88 -6.85
C SER A 691 18.57 -28.82 -7.88
N GLN A 692 18.33 -29.37 -9.08
CA GLN A 692 19.27 -29.31 -10.21
C GLN A 692 19.72 -27.88 -10.52
N GLN A 693 18.76 -26.94 -10.58
CA GLN A 693 19.06 -25.51 -10.61
C GLN A 693 19.13 -24.97 -9.18
N ALA A 694 20.33 -24.62 -8.73
CA ALA A 694 20.55 -24.08 -7.40
C ALA A 694 19.89 -22.71 -7.21
N TRP A 695 19.07 -22.59 -6.15
CA TRP A 695 18.44 -21.33 -5.77
C TRP A 695 19.18 -20.66 -4.60
N ILE A 696 19.55 -19.39 -4.80
CA ILE A 696 20.33 -18.60 -3.84
C ILE A 696 19.55 -17.34 -3.47
N GLN A 697 19.43 -17.07 -2.17
CA GLN A 697 18.79 -15.87 -1.64
C GLN A 697 19.71 -14.66 -1.78
N ASN A 698 19.10 -13.48 -1.99
CA ASN A 698 19.82 -12.21 -1.97
C ASN A 698 20.16 -11.80 -0.53
N ALA A 699 21.20 -12.42 0.00
CA ALA A 699 21.70 -12.28 1.38
C ALA A 699 23.20 -12.60 1.41
N THR A 700 23.82 -12.59 2.59
CA THR A 700 25.21 -13.04 2.71
C THR A 700 25.33 -14.53 2.36
N LEU A 701 26.53 -14.96 1.97
CA LEU A 701 26.77 -16.39 1.69
C LEU A 701 26.59 -17.23 2.96
N GLN A 702 26.98 -16.70 4.12
CA GLN A 702 26.72 -17.29 5.43
C GLN A 702 25.22 -17.50 5.68
N ASP A 703 24.39 -16.46 5.50
CA ASP A 703 22.93 -16.56 5.70
C ASP A 703 22.29 -17.55 4.74
N ASN A 704 22.83 -17.66 3.52
CA ASN A 704 22.38 -18.65 2.55
C ASN A 704 22.62 -20.10 3.02
N ILE A 705 23.72 -20.36 3.73
CA ILE A 705 24.03 -21.70 4.28
C ILE A 705 23.22 -21.95 5.56
N LEU A 706 23.11 -20.95 6.45
CA LEU A 706 22.37 -21.06 7.71
C LEU A 706 20.87 -21.21 7.51
N PHE A 707 20.31 -20.48 6.53
CA PHE A 707 18.91 -20.56 6.12
C PHE A 707 17.90 -20.39 7.28
N GLY A 708 18.18 -19.45 8.19
CA GLY A 708 17.35 -19.15 9.35
C GLY A 708 17.62 -19.98 10.60
N LYS A 709 18.56 -20.94 10.56
CA LYS A 709 19.09 -21.61 11.76
C LYS A 709 20.18 -20.78 12.42
N GLU A 710 20.31 -20.94 13.74
CA GLU A 710 21.40 -20.34 14.50
C GLU A 710 22.77 -20.90 14.07
N MET A 711 23.82 -20.07 14.16
CA MET A 711 25.17 -20.44 13.75
C MET A 711 25.86 -21.31 14.82
N ASN A 712 26.05 -22.59 14.50
CA ASN A 712 26.95 -23.48 15.23
C ASN A 712 28.29 -23.55 14.50
N LYS A 713 29.28 -22.80 15.00
CA LYS A 713 30.58 -22.64 14.35
C LYS A 713 31.27 -23.96 14.01
N LYS A 714 31.23 -24.95 14.91
CA LYS A 714 31.87 -26.26 14.67
C LYS A 714 31.23 -27.03 13.52
N LEU A 715 29.90 -27.02 13.46
CA LEU A 715 29.16 -27.68 12.39
C LEU A 715 29.35 -26.93 11.07
N TYR A 716 29.27 -25.60 11.11
CA TYR A 716 29.45 -24.74 9.95
C TYR A 716 30.82 -24.94 9.29
N ASP A 717 31.91 -24.85 10.06
CA ASP A 717 33.28 -25.04 9.55
C ASP A 717 33.46 -26.43 8.94
N LYS A 718 32.87 -27.46 9.58
CA LYS A 718 32.88 -28.84 9.07
C LYS A 718 32.14 -28.99 7.75
N VAL A 719 30.97 -28.37 7.61
CA VAL A 719 30.16 -28.42 6.37
C VAL A 719 30.85 -27.66 5.25
N VAL A 720 31.39 -26.48 5.53
CA VAL A 720 32.13 -25.66 4.56
C VAL A 720 33.36 -26.41 4.02
N GLU A 721 34.07 -27.12 4.89
CA GLU A 721 35.21 -27.96 4.51
C GLU A 721 34.79 -29.19 3.69
N ALA A 722 33.75 -29.90 4.12
CA ALA A 722 33.26 -31.08 3.43
C ALA A 722 32.67 -30.75 2.05
N CYS A 723 32.07 -29.57 1.87
CA CYS A 723 31.58 -29.07 0.58
C CYS A 723 32.67 -28.36 -0.27
N ALA A 724 33.93 -28.36 0.17
CA ALA A 724 35.05 -27.69 -0.51
C ALA A 724 34.83 -26.19 -0.81
N LEU A 725 34.16 -25.46 0.10
CA LEU A 725 33.84 -24.04 -0.08
C LEU A 725 34.93 -23.08 0.42
N LYS A 726 35.92 -23.56 1.20
CA LYS A 726 37.01 -22.71 1.72
C LYS A 726 37.75 -21.91 0.63
N PRO A 727 38.16 -22.51 -0.50
CA PRO A 727 38.84 -21.77 -1.57
C PRO A 727 37.94 -20.70 -2.20
N ASP A 728 36.64 -20.96 -2.29
CA ASP A 728 35.69 -19.98 -2.82
C ASP A 728 35.57 -18.77 -1.89
N PHE A 729 35.65 -18.97 -0.57
CA PHE A 729 35.58 -17.88 0.38
C PHE A 729 36.83 -16.99 0.30
N GLU A 730 38.01 -17.58 0.10
CA GLU A 730 39.26 -16.82 -0.05
C GLU A 730 39.29 -15.93 -1.30
N ILE A 731 38.59 -16.34 -2.36
CA ILE A 731 38.47 -15.56 -3.60
C ILE A 731 37.48 -14.39 -3.43
N LEU A 732 36.50 -14.52 -2.53
CA LEU A 732 35.49 -13.49 -2.34
C LEU A 732 36.03 -12.33 -1.49
N PRO A 733 35.71 -11.06 -1.84
CA PRO A 733 36.27 -9.88 -1.18
C PRO A 733 36.08 -9.84 0.35
N ALA A 734 34.95 -10.35 0.84
CA ALA A 734 34.61 -10.39 2.27
C ALA A 734 34.39 -11.81 2.79
N GLY A 735 34.93 -12.83 2.10
CA GLY A 735 34.73 -14.23 2.50
C GLY A 735 33.26 -14.65 2.51
N ASP A 736 32.85 -15.35 3.57
CA ASP A 736 31.47 -15.82 3.79
C ASP A 736 30.47 -14.69 4.09
N GLN A 737 30.94 -13.51 4.48
CA GLN A 737 30.13 -12.31 4.71
C GLN A 737 29.80 -11.55 3.42
N THR A 738 30.32 -12.00 2.28
CA THR A 738 30.05 -11.39 0.98
C THR A 738 28.57 -11.48 0.64
N GLU A 739 27.96 -10.34 0.29
CA GLU A 739 26.58 -10.28 -0.18
C GLU A 739 26.47 -10.91 -1.59
N ILE A 740 25.57 -11.87 -1.71
CA ILE A 740 25.31 -12.57 -2.96
C ILE A 740 24.10 -11.94 -3.63
N GLY A 741 24.31 -11.34 -4.81
CA GLY A 741 23.24 -10.66 -5.56
C GLY A 741 22.12 -11.58 -6.03
N GLU A 742 21.06 -11.00 -6.61
CA GLU A 742 19.85 -11.74 -7.03
C GLU A 742 20.21 -12.94 -7.94
N LYS A 743 19.66 -14.13 -7.60
CA LYS A 743 19.98 -15.42 -8.26
C LYS A 743 21.47 -15.81 -8.26
N GLY A 744 22.26 -15.20 -7.37
CA GLY A 744 23.69 -15.45 -7.23
C GLY A 744 24.50 -15.06 -8.46
N ILE A 745 24.23 -13.92 -9.09
CA ILE A 745 24.98 -13.46 -10.28
C ILE A 745 26.50 -13.40 -10.08
N ASN A 746 26.95 -13.30 -8.82
CA ASN A 746 28.36 -13.24 -8.43
C ASN A 746 29.05 -14.63 -8.36
N LEU A 747 28.29 -15.73 -8.46
CA LEU A 747 28.79 -17.09 -8.28
C LEU A 747 28.77 -17.88 -9.60
N SER A 748 29.75 -18.76 -9.79
CA SER A 748 29.73 -19.75 -10.89
C SER A 748 28.67 -20.82 -10.67
N GLY A 749 28.33 -21.60 -11.70
CA GLY A 749 27.36 -22.71 -11.60
C GLY A 749 27.72 -23.72 -10.51
N GLY A 750 28.97 -24.20 -10.50
CA GLY A 750 29.48 -25.13 -9.48
C GLY A 750 29.52 -24.54 -8.08
N GLN A 751 29.82 -23.24 -7.92
CA GLN A 751 29.74 -22.56 -6.63
C GLN A 751 28.30 -22.52 -6.10
N LYS A 752 27.31 -22.21 -6.96
CA LYS A 752 25.90 -22.20 -6.55
C LYS A 752 25.43 -23.59 -6.09
N GLN A 753 25.79 -24.64 -6.82
CA GLN A 753 25.44 -26.01 -6.42
C GLN A 753 26.07 -26.38 -5.07
N ARG A 754 27.36 -26.07 -4.85
CA ARG A 754 28.02 -26.34 -3.57
C ARG A 754 27.41 -25.57 -2.39
N VAL A 755 27.01 -24.31 -2.58
CA VAL A 755 26.30 -23.54 -1.55
C VAL A 755 24.91 -24.12 -1.25
N SER A 756 24.18 -24.55 -2.29
CA SER A 756 22.88 -25.22 -2.14
C SER A 756 23.01 -26.55 -1.38
N LEU A 757 24.05 -27.33 -1.68
CA LEU A 757 24.36 -28.56 -0.97
C LEU A 757 24.75 -28.30 0.49
N ALA A 758 25.63 -27.34 0.74
CA ALA A 758 26.03 -26.94 2.09
C ALA A 758 24.83 -26.53 2.95
N ARG A 759 23.88 -25.79 2.37
CA ARG A 759 22.60 -25.43 3.02
C ARG A 759 21.81 -26.68 3.45
N ALA A 760 21.66 -27.65 2.55
CA ALA A 760 20.94 -28.89 2.86
C ALA A 760 21.64 -29.69 3.97
N VAL A 761 22.96 -29.82 3.90
CA VAL A 761 23.76 -30.57 4.89
C VAL A 761 23.72 -29.89 6.26
N TYR A 762 23.85 -28.56 6.32
CA TYR A 762 23.79 -27.80 7.57
C TYR A 762 22.43 -27.90 8.26
N ASN A 763 21.34 -28.03 7.48
CA ASN A 763 20.01 -28.21 8.04
C ASN A 763 19.80 -29.57 8.75
N ASP A 764 20.67 -30.56 8.57
CA ASP A 764 20.63 -31.88 9.23
C ASP A 764 19.25 -32.57 9.22
N ALA A 765 18.70 -32.77 8.02
CA ALA A 765 17.42 -33.47 7.82
C ALA A 765 17.56 -34.99 7.96
N ASP A 766 16.45 -35.73 7.95
CA ASP A 766 16.45 -37.20 8.00
C ASP A 766 16.61 -37.83 6.61
N ILE A 767 16.01 -37.17 5.60
CA ILE A 767 15.97 -37.60 4.20
C ILE A 767 16.58 -36.50 3.32
N TYR A 768 17.44 -36.91 2.39
CA TYR A 768 18.10 -36.02 1.43
C TYR A 768 17.74 -36.39 0.00
N PHE A 769 17.06 -35.49 -0.72
CA PHE A 769 16.89 -35.56 -2.16
C PHE A 769 17.94 -34.69 -2.84
N LEU A 770 18.80 -35.32 -3.64
CA LEU A 770 19.91 -34.70 -4.33
C LEU A 770 19.68 -34.83 -5.84
N ASP A 771 19.12 -33.78 -6.46
CA ASP A 771 18.84 -33.75 -7.89
C ASP A 771 20.04 -33.21 -8.66
N ASP A 772 20.91 -34.13 -9.10
CA ASP A 772 22.11 -33.87 -9.89
C ASP A 772 23.05 -32.80 -9.30
N PRO A 773 23.49 -32.94 -8.03
CA PRO A 773 24.26 -31.92 -7.33
C PRO A 773 25.74 -31.83 -7.76
N LEU A 774 26.19 -32.73 -8.65
CA LEU A 774 27.60 -32.85 -9.06
C LEU A 774 27.83 -32.50 -10.53
N SER A 775 26.82 -32.14 -11.31
CA SER A 775 26.97 -31.94 -12.76
C SER A 775 27.68 -30.65 -13.14
N ALA A 776 27.65 -29.62 -12.29
CA ALA A 776 28.29 -28.33 -12.54
C ALA A 776 29.64 -28.16 -11.84
N VAL A 777 30.17 -29.21 -11.19
CA VAL A 777 31.45 -29.18 -10.46
C VAL A 777 32.49 -30.06 -11.14
N ASP A 778 33.75 -29.63 -11.09
CA ASP A 778 34.87 -30.39 -11.64
C ASP A 778 34.98 -31.77 -10.97
N SER A 779 35.45 -32.78 -11.71
CA SER A 779 35.52 -34.19 -11.26
C SER A 779 36.24 -34.37 -9.92
N HIS A 780 37.37 -33.68 -9.70
CA HIS A 780 38.11 -33.72 -8.43
C HIS A 780 37.30 -33.16 -7.25
N VAL A 781 36.61 -32.03 -7.46
CA VAL A 781 35.73 -31.42 -6.44
C VAL A 781 34.51 -32.31 -6.19
N GLY A 782 33.95 -32.89 -7.25
CA GLY A 782 32.86 -33.86 -7.16
C GLY A 782 33.23 -35.09 -6.32
N LYS A 783 34.45 -35.63 -6.50
CA LYS A 783 34.98 -36.75 -5.73
C LYS A 783 35.12 -36.42 -4.25
N HIS A 784 35.66 -35.24 -3.93
CA HIS A 784 35.76 -34.75 -2.55
C HIS A 784 34.39 -34.63 -1.88
N ILE A 785 33.41 -34.02 -2.58
CA ILE A 785 32.04 -33.88 -2.08
C ILE A 785 31.40 -35.25 -1.88
N PHE A 786 31.57 -36.17 -2.83
CA PHE A 786 31.01 -37.51 -2.70
C PHE A 786 31.58 -38.23 -1.48
N ASP A 787 32.91 -38.28 -1.31
CA ASP A 787 33.53 -39.05 -0.23
C ASP A 787 33.31 -38.42 1.16
N GLN A 788 33.26 -37.08 1.25
CA GLN A 788 33.11 -36.34 2.52
C GLN A 788 31.66 -36.05 2.92
N VAL A 789 30.71 -35.97 1.96
CA VAL A 789 29.32 -35.60 2.23
C VAL A 789 28.35 -36.73 1.92
N ILE A 790 28.29 -37.16 0.66
CA ILE A 790 27.18 -37.98 0.14
C ILE A 790 27.39 -39.48 0.43
N GLY A 791 28.60 -39.98 0.20
CA GLY A 791 28.97 -41.38 0.22
C GLY A 791 28.95 -42.04 1.60
N PRO A 792 29.34 -43.32 1.70
CA PRO A 792 29.22 -44.12 2.93
C PRO A 792 30.10 -43.61 4.08
N SER A 793 31.23 -42.96 3.77
CA SER A 793 32.13 -42.32 4.75
C SER A 793 31.76 -40.88 5.10
N GLY A 794 30.77 -40.31 4.41
CA GLY A 794 30.46 -38.89 4.49
C GLY A 794 29.67 -38.48 5.73
N ILE A 795 29.46 -37.17 5.88
CA ILE A 795 28.65 -36.58 6.96
C ILE A 795 27.23 -37.16 6.97
N LEU A 796 26.67 -37.48 5.80
CA LEU A 796 25.29 -38.00 5.65
C LEU A 796 25.20 -39.53 5.76
N SER A 797 26.27 -40.22 6.17
CA SER A 797 26.36 -41.69 6.25
C SER A 797 25.22 -42.37 7.03
N LYS A 798 24.66 -41.71 8.05
CA LYS A 798 23.56 -42.23 8.88
C LYS A 798 22.19 -41.67 8.48
N LYS A 799 22.05 -41.11 7.28
CA LYS A 799 20.81 -40.49 6.77
C LYS A 799 20.36 -41.19 5.50
N THR A 800 19.07 -41.13 5.22
CA THR A 800 18.52 -41.66 3.96
C THR A 800 18.81 -40.68 2.84
N ARG A 801 19.42 -41.15 1.75
CA ARG A 801 19.88 -40.30 0.64
C ARG A 801 19.35 -40.86 -0.68
N VAL A 802 18.77 -39.99 -1.49
CA VAL A 802 18.33 -40.29 -2.85
C VAL A 802 19.12 -39.39 -3.80
N LEU A 803 20.05 -39.99 -4.52
CA LEU A 803 20.90 -39.32 -5.51
C LEU A 803 20.34 -39.57 -6.90
N VAL A 804 19.71 -38.54 -7.47
CA VAL A 804 19.41 -38.53 -8.91
C VAL A 804 20.66 -38.01 -9.60
N THR A 805 21.21 -38.77 -10.54
CA THR A 805 22.38 -38.32 -11.29
C THR A 805 22.38 -38.91 -12.70
N HIS A 806 22.98 -38.16 -13.61
CA HIS A 806 23.34 -38.65 -14.93
C HIS A 806 24.73 -39.32 -14.94
N GLY A 807 25.59 -39.01 -13.96
CA GLY A 807 26.94 -39.53 -13.88
C GLY A 807 27.01 -40.98 -13.41
N ILE A 808 27.87 -41.76 -14.06
CA ILE A 808 28.01 -43.21 -13.81
C ILE A 808 29.08 -43.54 -12.76
N THR A 809 29.98 -42.60 -12.47
CA THR A 809 31.21 -42.78 -11.66
C THR A 809 30.95 -43.30 -10.23
N TYR A 810 29.83 -42.91 -9.63
CA TYR A 810 29.53 -43.19 -8.22
C TYR A 810 28.47 -44.28 -8.01
N LEU A 811 27.88 -44.82 -9.09
CA LEU A 811 26.84 -45.85 -9.03
C LEU A 811 27.29 -47.15 -8.33
N PRO A 812 28.55 -47.62 -8.46
CA PRO A 812 28.99 -48.81 -7.74
C PRO A 812 29.05 -48.64 -6.20
N LYS A 813 29.07 -47.41 -5.71
CA LYS A 813 29.18 -47.09 -4.27
C LYS A 813 27.82 -46.90 -3.58
N VAL A 814 26.70 -47.10 -4.28
CA VAL A 814 25.34 -46.95 -3.72
C VAL A 814 24.72 -48.29 -3.35
N ASP A 815 23.78 -48.30 -2.40
CA ASP A 815 23.19 -49.53 -1.86
C ASP A 815 22.18 -50.14 -2.84
N ASN A 816 21.42 -49.30 -3.55
CA ASN A 816 20.39 -49.73 -4.50
C ASN A 816 20.23 -48.70 -5.62
N ILE A 817 19.95 -49.18 -6.84
CA ILE A 817 19.77 -48.34 -8.03
C ILE A 817 18.37 -48.59 -8.59
N PHE A 818 17.64 -47.52 -8.91
CA PHE A 818 16.38 -47.57 -9.65
C PHE A 818 16.57 -46.96 -11.04
N VAL A 819 16.21 -47.72 -12.08
CA VAL A 819 16.28 -47.27 -13.46
C VAL A 819 14.90 -46.81 -13.91
N LEU A 820 14.82 -45.54 -14.33
CA LEU A 820 13.60 -44.93 -14.82
C LEU A 820 13.64 -44.86 -16.35
N LYS A 821 12.65 -45.47 -17.01
CA LYS A 821 12.49 -45.48 -18.47
C LYS A 821 11.05 -45.14 -18.82
N ASP A 822 10.85 -44.14 -19.68
CA ASP A 822 9.52 -43.68 -20.13
C ASP A 822 8.51 -43.39 -19.00
N GLY A 823 8.99 -42.90 -17.86
CA GLY A 823 8.15 -42.57 -16.69
C GLY A 823 7.74 -43.77 -15.84
N GLU A 824 8.32 -44.95 -16.06
CA GLU A 824 8.12 -46.17 -15.27
C GLU A 824 9.45 -46.68 -14.69
N ILE A 825 9.39 -47.40 -13.56
CA ILE A 825 10.57 -48.09 -13.01
C ILE A 825 10.73 -49.40 -13.77
N SER A 826 11.77 -49.50 -14.60
CA SER A 826 12.01 -50.71 -15.41
C SER A 826 12.65 -51.83 -14.60
N GLU A 827 13.65 -51.49 -13.78
CA GLU A 827 14.39 -52.43 -12.94
C GLU A 827 14.99 -51.73 -11.72
N SER A 828 15.22 -52.50 -10.65
CA SER A 828 15.82 -52.03 -9.41
C SER A 828 16.67 -53.12 -8.77
N GLY A 829 17.85 -52.76 -8.27
CA GLY A 829 18.75 -53.70 -7.59
C GLY A 829 20.13 -53.12 -7.33
N THR A 830 21.03 -53.95 -6.82
CA THR A 830 22.44 -53.58 -6.66
C THR A 830 23.13 -53.46 -8.01
N TYR A 831 24.23 -52.70 -8.07
CA TYR A 831 25.00 -52.49 -9.31
C TYR A 831 25.39 -53.81 -10.01
N GLU A 832 25.87 -54.80 -9.25
CA GLU A 832 26.27 -56.11 -9.76
C GLU A 832 25.08 -56.91 -10.32
N GLN A 833 23.93 -56.87 -9.64
CA GLN A 833 22.71 -57.55 -10.08
C GLN A 833 22.19 -56.96 -11.41
N LEU A 834 22.13 -55.63 -11.52
CA LEU A 834 21.64 -54.96 -12.73
C LEU A 834 22.58 -55.18 -13.92
N LEU A 835 23.90 -55.17 -13.69
CA LEU A 835 24.87 -55.44 -14.75
C LEU A 835 24.77 -56.87 -15.30
N SER A 836 24.46 -57.85 -14.44
CA SER A 836 24.28 -59.26 -14.84
C SER A 836 23.01 -59.51 -15.67
N THR A 837 21.97 -58.70 -15.47
CA THR A 837 20.63 -58.89 -16.05
C THR A 837 20.56 -58.43 -17.52
N LYS A 838 21.55 -57.67 -18.02
CA LYS A 838 21.61 -57.09 -19.38
C LYS A 838 20.33 -56.31 -19.77
N GLY A 839 19.72 -55.63 -18.80
CA GLY A 839 18.48 -54.86 -18.97
C GLY A 839 18.67 -53.44 -19.51
N SER A 840 17.69 -52.59 -19.24
CA SER A 840 17.70 -51.14 -19.51
C SER A 840 18.88 -50.41 -18.84
N PHE A 841 19.38 -50.89 -17.69
CA PHE A 841 20.56 -50.34 -17.03
C PHE A 841 21.83 -50.47 -17.88
N ALA A 842 22.04 -51.65 -18.48
CA ALA A 842 23.20 -51.90 -19.34
C ALA A 842 23.11 -51.11 -20.65
N GLU A 843 21.88 -50.92 -21.19
CA GLU A 843 21.61 -50.05 -22.33
C GLU A 843 21.96 -48.58 -22.00
N PHE A 844 21.52 -48.07 -20.85
CA PHE A 844 21.85 -46.73 -20.37
C PHE A 844 23.37 -46.51 -20.22
N LEU A 845 24.10 -47.48 -19.67
CA LEU A 845 25.56 -47.39 -19.58
C LEU A 845 26.22 -47.31 -20.96
N LEU A 846 25.77 -48.12 -21.93
CA LEU A 846 26.31 -48.11 -23.29
C LEU A 846 26.02 -46.80 -24.03
N GLU A 847 24.81 -46.24 -23.86
CA GLU A 847 24.41 -44.96 -24.44
C GLU A 847 25.27 -43.81 -23.88
N HIS A 848 25.46 -43.78 -22.56
CA HIS A 848 26.28 -42.75 -21.92
C HIS A 848 27.75 -42.82 -22.34
N LEU A 849 28.30 -44.02 -22.52
CA LEU A 849 29.68 -44.22 -23.01
C LEU A 849 29.86 -43.81 -24.48
N GLN A 850 28.79 -43.73 -25.27
CA GLN A 850 28.82 -43.16 -26.63
C GLN A 850 28.72 -41.63 -26.63
N GLU A 851 28.10 -41.01 -25.62
CA GLU A 851 28.02 -39.55 -25.48
C GLU A 851 29.33 -38.94 -24.95
N VAL A 852 30.03 -39.62 -24.03
CA VAL A 852 31.26 -39.14 -23.38
C VAL A 852 32.50 -39.18 -24.31
N THR A 853 32.35 -39.61 -25.56
CA THR A 853 33.44 -39.81 -26.52
C THR A 853 34.22 -38.53 -26.93
N GLU A 854 33.88 -37.36 -26.41
CA GLU A 854 34.58 -36.07 -26.66
C GLU A 854 35.56 -35.64 -25.54
N GLU A 855 35.49 -36.22 -24.32
CA GLU A 855 36.42 -35.87 -23.22
C GLU A 855 37.29 -37.08 -22.83
N THR A 856 38.62 -36.94 -22.98
CA THR A 856 39.56 -38.08 -23.02
C THR A 856 40.00 -38.61 -21.66
N GLU A 857 39.68 -37.94 -20.55
CA GLU A 857 40.21 -38.30 -19.20
C GLU A 857 39.33 -39.32 -18.44
N ASP A 858 38.02 -39.39 -18.68
CA ASP A 858 37.11 -40.28 -17.94
C ASP A 858 37.12 -41.74 -18.45
N LEU A 859 37.62 -41.97 -19.67
CA LEU A 859 37.61 -43.27 -20.35
C LEU A 859 38.54 -44.31 -19.70
N ASP A 860 39.68 -43.89 -19.15
CA ASP A 860 40.68 -44.81 -18.58
C ASP A 860 40.30 -45.31 -17.17
N GLU A 861 39.68 -44.48 -16.32
CA GLU A 861 39.15 -44.91 -15.02
C GLU A 861 37.94 -45.86 -15.19
N LEU A 862 37.05 -45.58 -16.14
CA LEU A 862 35.90 -46.44 -16.45
C LEU A 862 36.32 -47.80 -16.99
N LYS A 863 37.35 -47.83 -17.84
CA LYS A 863 37.93 -49.08 -18.35
C LYS A 863 38.51 -49.94 -17.23
N GLN A 864 39.25 -49.34 -16.28
CA GLN A 864 39.79 -50.04 -15.12
C GLN A 864 38.69 -50.61 -14.21
N GLN A 865 37.59 -49.87 -14.01
CA GLN A 865 36.46 -50.31 -13.20
C GLN A 865 35.66 -51.44 -13.88
N LEU A 866 35.42 -51.34 -15.20
CA LEU A 866 34.78 -52.39 -16.01
C LEU A 866 35.63 -53.65 -16.15
N GLU A 867 36.96 -53.54 -16.06
CA GLU A 867 37.88 -54.69 -16.03
C GLU A 867 37.88 -55.38 -14.65
N SER A 868 37.67 -54.63 -13.56
CA SER A 868 37.65 -55.13 -12.18
C SER A 868 36.34 -55.83 -11.78
N VAL A 869 35.20 -55.42 -12.36
CA VAL A 869 33.91 -56.07 -12.20
C VAL A 869 33.77 -57.12 -13.30
N ALA A 870 33.32 -58.33 -13.00
CA ALA A 870 33.19 -59.44 -13.96
C ALA A 870 32.08 -59.19 -15.01
N ALA A 871 32.21 -58.14 -15.81
CA ALA A 871 31.33 -57.82 -16.91
C ALA A 871 31.46 -58.89 -18.02
N PRO A 872 30.34 -59.38 -18.60
CA PRO A 872 30.35 -60.35 -19.69
C PRO A 872 31.23 -59.91 -20.87
N GLU A 873 32.04 -60.83 -21.41
CA GLU A 873 32.94 -60.64 -22.58
C GLU A 873 32.29 -59.88 -23.76
N GLU A 874 30.99 -60.09 -24.03
CA GLU A 874 30.25 -59.36 -25.07
C GLU A 874 30.16 -57.83 -24.87
N ILE A 875 30.04 -57.38 -23.62
CA ILE A 875 29.98 -55.94 -23.31
C ILE A 875 31.37 -55.33 -23.47
N LYS A 876 32.42 -56.06 -23.07
CA LYS A 876 33.83 -55.66 -23.31
C LYS A 876 34.12 -55.53 -24.81
N ILE A 877 33.67 -56.47 -25.63
CA ILE A 877 33.84 -56.44 -27.09
C ILE A 877 33.04 -55.29 -27.74
N LYS A 878 31.82 -55.00 -27.29
CA LYS A 878 31.04 -53.83 -27.75
C LYS A 878 31.68 -52.50 -27.32
N PHE A 879 32.26 -52.45 -26.12
CA PHE A 879 32.97 -51.30 -25.56
C PHE A 879 34.28 -51.02 -26.32
N GLU A 880 35.08 -52.05 -26.61
CA GLU A 880 36.28 -51.94 -27.46
C GLU A 880 35.96 -51.50 -28.89
N ARG A 881 34.80 -51.92 -29.44
CA ARG A 881 34.31 -51.44 -30.75
C ARG A 881 33.92 -49.97 -30.76
N ALA A 882 33.38 -49.44 -29.67
CA ALA A 882 33.05 -48.01 -29.57
C ALA A 882 34.33 -47.15 -29.50
N ILE A 883 35.32 -47.57 -28.69
CA ILE A 883 36.61 -46.89 -28.54
C ILE A 883 37.45 -46.93 -29.83
N SER A 884 37.42 -48.04 -30.57
CA SER A 884 38.13 -48.16 -31.85
C SER A 884 37.52 -47.32 -32.98
N LYS A 885 36.22 -47.01 -32.90
CA LYS A 885 35.55 -46.10 -33.84
C LYS A 885 35.89 -44.62 -33.61
N SER A 886 36.16 -44.21 -32.38
CA SER A 886 36.51 -42.81 -32.08
C SER A 886 37.97 -42.47 -32.44
N ARG A 887 38.88 -43.45 -32.39
CA ARG A 887 40.28 -43.26 -32.80
C ARG A 887 40.50 -43.19 -34.32
N SER A 888 39.48 -43.43 -35.14
CA SER A 888 39.60 -43.40 -36.61
C SER A 888 39.19 -42.08 -37.28
N ASP A 889 38.66 -41.10 -36.54
CA ASP A 889 38.17 -39.82 -37.11
C ASP A 889 39.13 -38.63 -36.92
N SER A 890 40.33 -38.82 -36.35
CA SER A 890 41.26 -37.72 -36.02
C SER A 890 42.59 -37.74 -36.77
N THR A 891 42.65 -38.22 -38.03
CA THR A 891 43.88 -38.17 -38.85
C THR A 891 43.64 -37.74 -40.31
N SER A 892 43.73 -36.42 -40.54
CA SER A 892 44.06 -35.70 -41.81
C SER A 892 44.00 -34.19 -41.45
N ASP A 893 44.95 -33.28 -41.64
CA ASP A 893 46.09 -33.14 -42.55
C ASP A 893 47.11 -32.09 -42.00
N HIS A 894 48.40 -32.36 -42.25
CA HIS A 894 49.53 -31.47 -42.66
C HIS A 894 49.75 -30.07 -42.02
N ASP A 895 50.89 -29.81 -41.36
CA ASP A 895 52.29 -29.57 -41.83
C ASP A 895 52.66 -28.09 -42.03
N GLU A 896 53.77 -27.69 -41.38
CA GLU A 896 54.89 -26.81 -41.82
C GLU A 896 55.39 -25.79 -40.75
N SER A 897 56.50 -26.16 -40.09
CA SER A 897 57.80 -25.46 -39.90
C SER A 897 57.92 -23.92 -39.76
N PRO A 898 59.02 -23.33 -39.20
CA PRO A 898 60.14 -23.89 -38.41
C PRO A 898 60.52 -23.08 -37.15
N SER A 899 61.36 -23.72 -36.33
CA SER A 899 62.11 -23.22 -35.18
C SER A 899 63.02 -22.01 -35.44
N ARG A 900 63.13 -21.09 -34.46
CA ARG A 900 64.35 -20.31 -34.17
C ARG A 900 64.59 -20.17 -32.66
N ARG A 901 65.78 -20.57 -32.23
CA ARG A 901 66.40 -20.29 -30.92
C ARG A 901 66.64 -18.79 -30.73
N SER A 902 66.53 -18.30 -29.50
CA SER A 902 67.60 -17.49 -28.90
C SER A 902 67.43 -17.36 -27.38
N SER A 903 68.58 -17.26 -26.75
CA SER A 903 68.89 -17.14 -25.34
C SER A 903 69.02 -15.69 -24.90
N ASP A 904 68.91 -15.51 -23.58
CA ASP A 904 69.70 -14.60 -22.72
C ASP A 904 69.31 -13.13 -22.50
N ALA A 905 69.40 -12.80 -21.20
CA ALA A 905 69.74 -11.56 -20.50
C ALA A 905 69.41 -10.15 -21.04
N GLY A 906 68.94 -9.30 -20.11
CA GLY A 906 69.39 -7.90 -20.03
C GLY A 906 68.33 -6.82 -19.76
N THR A 907 68.29 -6.34 -18.51
CA THR A 907 68.20 -4.93 -18.06
C THR A 907 67.57 -3.87 -18.98
N GLY A 908 66.54 -3.17 -18.46
CA GLY A 908 66.10 -1.89 -19.02
C GLY A 908 64.95 -1.26 -18.24
N SER A 909 65.27 -0.18 -17.51
CA SER A 909 64.38 0.61 -16.67
C SER A 909 63.20 1.27 -17.40
N THR A 910 62.02 1.30 -16.77
CA THR A 910 61.01 2.34 -17.05
C THR A 910 60.39 2.89 -15.77
N THR A 911 60.91 4.07 -15.45
CA THR A 911 60.42 5.19 -14.66
C THR A 911 58.93 5.20 -14.31
N SER A 912 58.65 5.14 -13.00
CA SER A 912 57.34 5.38 -12.41
C SER A 912 56.99 6.88 -12.39
N LEU A 913 55.93 7.28 -13.10
CA LEU A 913 55.26 8.57 -12.90
C LEU A 913 54.11 8.39 -11.90
N ARG A 914 54.42 8.74 -10.64
CA ARG A 914 53.52 8.73 -9.48
C ARG A 914 52.62 9.96 -9.53
N ARG A 915 51.37 9.82 -9.98
CA ARG A 915 50.34 10.88 -9.83
C ARG A 915 49.72 10.74 -8.43
N ARG A 916 50.05 11.69 -7.55
CA ARG A 916 49.44 11.86 -6.22
C ARG A 916 47.97 12.27 -6.36
N THR A 917 47.07 11.44 -5.85
CA THR A 917 45.72 11.85 -5.42
C THR A 917 45.76 12.17 -3.92
N PRO A 918 44.99 13.16 -3.43
CA PRO A 918 45.04 13.57 -2.03
C PRO A 918 44.30 12.59 -1.13
N GLU A 919 44.91 12.30 0.02
CA GLU A 919 44.33 11.56 1.14
C GLU A 919 42.99 12.18 1.56
N LYS A 920 41.91 11.39 1.42
CA LYS A 920 40.72 11.55 2.25
C LYS A 920 40.88 10.63 3.46
N LYS A 921 40.60 11.22 4.62
CA LYS A 921 40.63 10.64 5.95
C LYS A 921 39.91 9.29 6.01
N ALA A 922 40.48 8.40 6.81
CA ALA A 922 39.90 7.13 7.22
C ALA A 922 38.45 7.31 7.73
N GLU A 923 37.51 6.73 7.00
CA GLU A 923 36.19 6.33 7.52
C GLU A 923 36.17 4.81 7.54
N ASP A 924 35.77 4.30 8.70
CA ASP A 924 35.56 2.91 9.16
C ASP A 924 35.53 1.79 8.12
N GLU A 925 36.17 0.66 8.47
CA GLU A 925 36.03 -0.67 7.85
C GLU A 925 34.56 -1.10 7.78
N LYS A 926 33.82 -0.61 6.77
CA LYS A 926 32.54 -1.20 6.37
C LYS A 926 32.86 -2.36 5.45
N LYS A 927 32.65 -3.57 5.96
CA LYS A 927 32.59 -4.84 5.20
C LYS A 927 32.06 -4.57 3.78
N ASP A 928 32.88 -4.82 2.76
CA ASP A 928 32.62 -4.47 1.37
C ASP A 928 31.31 -5.08 0.86
N LYS A 929 30.25 -4.28 0.86
CA LYS A 929 28.98 -4.61 0.21
C LYS A 929 29.15 -4.36 -1.28
N LEU A 930 29.14 -5.43 -2.08
CA LEU A 930 29.20 -5.37 -3.55
C LEU A 930 27.98 -4.65 -4.16
N ILE A 931 26.86 -4.62 -3.43
CA ILE A 931 25.67 -3.86 -3.80
C ILE A 931 25.56 -2.69 -2.83
N GLU A 932 25.96 -1.50 -3.27
CA GLU A 932 25.55 -0.29 -2.56
C GLU A 932 24.03 -0.18 -2.64
N GLN A 933 23.35 -0.30 -1.51
CA GLN A 933 21.94 0.08 -1.43
C GLN A 933 21.83 1.52 -1.93
N GLU A 934 20.86 1.77 -2.82
CA GLU A 934 20.56 3.12 -3.32
C GLU A 934 20.34 4.05 -2.12
N LYS A 935 21.33 4.90 -1.82
CA LYS A 935 21.23 5.89 -0.75
C LYS A 935 20.57 7.11 -1.34
N SER A 936 19.40 7.48 -0.81
CA SER A 936 18.84 8.78 -1.08
C SER A 936 19.76 9.86 -0.52
N GLU A 937 20.15 10.82 -1.36
CA GLU A 937 20.88 12.01 -0.92
C GLU A 937 20.11 12.70 0.22
N THR A 938 20.82 12.97 1.33
CA THR A 938 20.21 13.56 2.52
C THR A 938 20.35 15.09 2.50
N GLY A 939 19.22 15.80 2.55
CA GLY A 939 19.17 17.27 2.65
C GLY A 939 18.27 17.92 1.60
N SER A 940 18.35 19.25 1.49
CA SER A 940 17.58 19.99 0.47
C SER A 940 18.15 19.76 -0.93
N VAL A 941 17.28 19.68 -1.93
CA VAL A 941 17.68 19.66 -3.35
C VAL A 941 18.53 20.90 -3.65
N LYS A 942 19.78 20.68 -4.10
CA LYS A 942 20.72 21.76 -4.43
C LYS A 942 20.17 22.61 -5.59
N TRP A 943 20.37 23.93 -5.54
CA TRP A 943 19.92 24.84 -6.61
C TRP A 943 20.46 24.46 -8.00
N GLU A 944 21.64 23.86 -8.07
CA GLU A 944 22.22 23.35 -9.32
C GLU A 944 21.31 22.34 -10.03
N VAL A 945 20.51 21.55 -9.31
CA VAL A 945 19.54 20.61 -9.90
C VAL A 945 18.42 21.36 -10.63
N TYR A 946 17.86 22.39 -9.99
CA TYR A 946 16.84 23.26 -10.60
C TYR A 946 17.40 24.02 -11.80
N LYS A 947 18.63 24.55 -11.67
CA LYS A 947 19.32 25.25 -12.76
C LYS A 947 19.59 24.33 -13.94
N HIS A 948 20.02 23.09 -13.70
CA HIS A 948 20.20 22.09 -14.75
C HIS A 948 18.86 21.81 -15.46
N TYR A 949 17.77 21.64 -14.71
CA TYR A 949 16.44 21.44 -15.28
C TYR A 949 15.96 22.62 -16.15
N LEU A 950 16.09 23.87 -15.66
CA LEU A 950 15.76 25.08 -16.42
C LEU A 950 16.64 25.24 -17.66
N LYS A 951 17.93 24.88 -17.57
CA LYS A 951 18.84 24.89 -18.72
C LYS A 951 18.42 23.85 -19.77
N SER A 952 17.99 22.65 -19.36
CA SER A 952 17.49 21.62 -20.26
C SER A 952 16.16 21.99 -20.93
N ILE A 953 15.31 22.81 -20.30
CA ILE A 953 14.11 23.39 -20.95
C ILE A 953 14.52 24.46 -21.99
N GLY A 954 15.57 25.21 -21.68
CA GLY A 954 15.97 26.42 -22.39
C GLY A 954 15.48 27.68 -21.67
N TRP A 955 16.36 28.67 -21.55
CA TRP A 955 16.05 29.92 -20.84
C TRP A 955 14.90 30.71 -21.47
N THR A 956 14.81 30.70 -22.81
CA THR A 956 13.75 31.40 -23.55
C THR A 956 12.36 30.86 -23.21
N LEU A 957 12.17 29.55 -23.27
CA LEU A 957 10.90 28.91 -22.93
C LEU A 957 10.56 29.05 -21.44
N SER A 958 11.57 28.92 -20.56
CA SER A 958 11.38 29.08 -19.12
C SER A 958 10.90 30.50 -18.74
N VAL A 959 11.56 31.53 -19.26
CA VAL A 959 11.17 32.93 -19.03
C VAL A 959 9.80 33.22 -19.65
N ALA A 960 9.52 32.70 -20.85
CA ALA A 960 8.22 32.86 -21.49
C ALA A 960 7.08 32.24 -20.66
N THR A 961 7.28 31.04 -20.08
CA THR A 961 6.28 30.43 -19.18
C THR A 961 5.99 31.31 -17.96
N ILE A 962 7.03 31.85 -17.30
CA ILE A 962 6.85 32.73 -16.13
C ILE A 962 6.09 34.00 -16.54
N PHE A 963 6.47 34.61 -17.66
CA PHE A 963 5.85 35.83 -18.18
C PHE A 963 4.35 35.65 -18.47
N PHE A 964 3.97 34.60 -19.21
CA PHE A 964 2.56 34.34 -19.51
C PHE A 964 1.74 33.94 -18.28
N ASN A 965 2.35 33.30 -17.28
CA ASN A 965 1.69 33.03 -16.00
C ASN A 965 1.39 34.32 -15.22
N VAL A 966 2.31 35.29 -15.22
CA VAL A 966 2.08 36.61 -14.61
C VAL A 966 0.96 37.35 -15.33
N ILE A 967 0.92 37.32 -16.66
CA ILE A 967 -0.17 37.92 -17.45
C ILE A 967 -1.51 37.26 -17.09
N PHE A 968 -1.55 35.93 -17.01
CA PHE A 968 -2.74 35.17 -16.62
C PHE A 968 -3.27 35.60 -15.25
N GLN A 969 -2.39 35.70 -14.24
CA GLN A 969 -2.77 36.16 -12.91
C GLN A 969 -3.26 37.61 -12.94
N GLY A 970 -2.61 38.48 -13.73
CA GLY A 970 -3.03 39.85 -13.94
C GLY A 970 -4.46 39.97 -14.47
N PHE A 971 -4.81 39.22 -15.52
CA PHE A 971 -6.18 39.18 -16.04
C PHE A 971 -7.19 38.58 -15.04
N SER A 972 -6.80 37.53 -14.30
CA SER A 972 -7.67 36.92 -13.29
C SER A 972 -8.01 37.89 -12.15
N ILE A 973 -7.02 38.61 -11.64
CA ILE A 973 -7.20 39.62 -10.59
C ILE A 973 -8.00 40.79 -11.15
N GLY A 974 -7.66 41.25 -12.36
CA GLY A 974 -8.39 42.32 -13.04
C GLY A 974 -9.88 42.01 -13.24
N SER A 975 -10.21 40.79 -13.67
CA SER A 975 -11.60 40.33 -13.84
C SER A 975 -12.38 40.35 -12.52
N ASN A 976 -11.77 39.88 -11.42
CA ASN A 976 -12.41 39.91 -10.10
C ASN A 976 -12.59 41.33 -9.54
N ILE A 977 -11.59 42.20 -9.70
CA ILE A 977 -11.68 43.62 -9.31
C ILE A 977 -12.77 44.32 -10.11
N TRP A 978 -12.83 44.07 -11.42
CA TRP A 978 -13.85 44.63 -12.30
C TRP A 978 -15.26 44.17 -11.92
N LEU A 979 -15.44 42.88 -11.60
CA LEU A 979 -16.70 42.35 -11.09
C LEU A 979 -17.09 43.01 -9.76
N SER A 980 -16.12 43.26 -8.87
CA SER A 980 -16.37 44.01 -7.63
C SER A 980 -16.90 45.41 -7.91
N GLN A 981 -16.24 46.17 -8.81
CA GLN A 981 -16.68 47.52 -9.16
C GLN A 981 -18.08 47.52 -9.78
N TRP A 982 -18.32 46.61 -10.73
CA TRP A 982 -19.63 46.42 -11.36
C TRP A 982 -20.72 46.16 -10.31
N SER A 983 -20.45 45.29 -9.34
CA SER A 983 -21.43 44.92 -8.31
C SER A 983 -21.74 46.01 -7.29
N THR A 984 -20.89 47.03 -7.17
CA THR A 984 -21.07 48.16 -6.24
C THR A 984 -21.67 49.41 -6.89
N ASP A 985 -21.69 49.49 -8.22
CA ASP A 985 -22.15 50.67 -8.95
C ASP A 985 -23.68 50.68 -9.09
N ARG A 986 -24.34 51.54 -8.29
CA ARG A 986 -25.80 51.65 -8.25
C ARG A 986 -26.41 52.24 -9.54
N ASN A 987 -25.62 52.92 -10.37
CA ASN A 987 -26.11 53.55 -11.60
C ASN A 987 -26.36 52.53 -12.73
N VAL A 988 -25.77 51.34 -12.62
CA VAL A 988 -25.90 50.23 -13.58
C VAL A 988 -27.36 49.77 -13.74
N GLY A 989 -28.17 49.84 -12.68
CA GLY A 989 -29.57 49.43 -12.72
C GLY A 989 -30.46 50.31 -13.60
N ASN A 990 -30.06 51.56 -13.85
CA ASN A 990 -30.85 52.54 -14.63
C ASN A 990 -30.32 52.77 -16.06
N ASP A 991 -29.06 52.41 -16.34
CA ASP A 991 -28.40 52.65 -17.63
C ASP A 991 -27.94 51.34 -18.28
N THR A 992 -28.69 50.91 -19.30
CA THR A 992 -28.41 49.71 -20.08
C THR A 992 -27.07 49.77 -20.82
N SER A 993 -26.60 50.96 -21.20
CA SER A 993 -25.32 51.13 -21.91
C SER A 993 -24.12 50.88 -20.99
N LEU A 994 -24.22 51.34 -19.74
CA LEU A 994 -23.19 51.20 -18.72
C LEU A 994 -23.09 49.75 -18.23
N ARG A 995 -24.23 49.07 -18.14
CA ARG A 995 -24.33 47.62 -17.88
C ARG A 995 -23.65 46.78 -18.98
N ASP A 996 -23.95 47.06 -20.25
CA ASP A 996 -23.38 46.35 -21.39
C ASP A 996 -21.86 46.62 -21.50
N MET A 997 -21.40 47.81 -21.12
CA MET A 997 -19.97 48.12 -20.98
C MET A 997 -19.29 47.25 -19.91
N TYR A 998 -19.84 47.18 -18.69
CA TYR A 998 -19.25 46.36 -17.63
C TYR A 998 -19.19 44.88 -18.02
N LEU A 999 -20.26 44.34 -18.62
CA LEU A 999 -20.31 42.97 -19.12
C LEU A 999 -19.29 42.72 -20.23
N GLY A 1000 -19.16 43.66 -21.18
CA GLY A 1000 -18.20 43.57 -22.29
C GLY A 1000 -16.75 43.55 -21.81
N VAL A 1001 -16.39 44.41 -20.86
CA VAL A 1001 -15.04 44.46 -20.28
C VAL A 1001 -14.76 43.23 -19.41
N TYR A 1002 -15.73 42.76 -18.62
CA TYR A 1002 -15.61 41.51 -17.87
C TYR A 1002 -15.36 40.31 -18.80
N GLY A 1003 -16.11 40.25 -19.91
CA GLY A 1003 -15.91 39.28 -20.99
C GLY A 1003 -14.50 39.33 -21.58
N ALA A 1004 -14.02 40.54 -21.94
CA ALA A 1004 -12.71 40.74 -22.54
C ALA A 1004 -11.56 40.33 -21.60
N LEU A 1005 -11.64 40.72 -20.32
CA LEU A 1005 -10.64 40.35 -19.31
C LEU A 1005 -10.54 38.83 -19.12
N GLY A 1006 -11.67 38.13 -19.07
CA GLY A 1006 -11.64 36.68 -18.96
C GLY A 1006 -11.23 35.95 -20.24
N VAL A 1007 -11.53 36.48 -21.43
CA VAL A 1007 -10.92 35.96 -22.68
C VAL A 1007 -9.40 36.11 -22.64
N GLY A 1008 -8.89 37.26 -22.16
CA GLY A 1008 -7.45 37.48 -21.93
C GLY A 1008 -6.85 36.49 -20.93
N GLN A 1009 -7.54 36.23 -19.82
CA GLN A 1009 -7.17 35.21 -18.82
C GLN A 1009 -7.08 33.81 -19.46
N VAL A 1010 -8.08 33.44 -20.22
CA VAL A 1010 -8.23 32.10 -20.81
C VAL A 1010 -7.17 31.85 -21.89
N LEU A 1011 -6.90 32.83 -22.76
CA LEU A 1011 -5.85 32.77 -23.78
C LEU A 1011 -4.44 32.74 -23.20
N SER A 1012 -4.14 33.60 -22.23
CA SER A 1012 -2.82 33.65 -21.60
C SER A 1012 -2.48 32.33 -20.88
N ASN A 1013 -3.46 31.72 -20.21
CA ASN A 1013 -3.27 30.41 -19.59
C ASN A 1013 -3.04 29.27 -20.61
N PHE A 1014 -3.76 29.29 -21.75
CA PHE A 1014 -3.56 28.32 -22.82
C PHE A 1014 -2.14 28.39 -23.38
N ILE A 1015 -1.68 29.61 -23.68
CA ILE A 1015 -0.33 29.86 -24.20
C ILE A 1015 0.71 29.41 -23.18
N CYS A 1016 0.54 29.78 -21.90
CA CYS A 1016 1.41 29.34 -20.81
C CYS A 1016 1.52 27.80 -20.75
N SER A 1017 0.37 27.12 -20.79
CA SER A 1017 0.30 25.65 -20.74
C SER A 1017 1.02 24.98 -21.92
N ILE A 1018 0.88 25.51 -23.13
CA ILE A 1018 1.57 24.98 -24.33
C ILE A 1018 3.08 25.22 -24.25
N ILE A 1019 3.51 26.44 -23.89
CA ILE A 1019 4.95 26.76 -23.79
C ILE A 1019 5.60 25.87 -22.75
N PHE A 1020 4.96 25.69 -21.60
CA PHE A 1020 5.45 24.80 -20.55
C PHE A 1020 5.53 23.34 -21.02
N ALA A 1021 4.47 22.84 -21.67
CA ALA A 1021 4.45 21.49 -22.23
C ALA A 1021 5.57 21.25 -23.26
N LEU A 1022 5.82 22.19 -24.17
CA LEU A 1022 6.91 22.10 -25.15
C LEU A 1022 8.28 22.17 -24.48
N GLY A 1023 8.45 23.03 -23.48
CA GLY A 1023 9.68 23.14 -22.70
C GLY A 1023 10.04 21.83 -21.99
N THR A 1024 9.07 21.20 -21.33
CA THR A 1024 9.29 19.90 -20.66
C THR A 1024 9.63 18.78 -21.65
N LEU A 1025 9.04 18.77 -22.85
CA LEU A 1025 9.38 17.78 -23.89
C LEU A 1025 10.83 17.95 -24.38
N TYR A 1026 11.30 19.19 -24.53
CA TYR A 1026 12.69 19.46 -24.88
C TYR A 1026 13.64 18.97 -23.79
N ALA A 1027 13.35 19.32 -22.52
CA ALA A 1027 14.14 18.86 -21.37
C ALA A 1027 14.19 17.33 -21.26
N THR A 1028 13.06 16.64 -21.49
CA THR A 1028 12.99 15.18 -21.40
C THR A 1028 13.76 14.48 -22.53
N ARG A 1029 14.02 15.17 -23.65
CA ARG A 1029 14.86 14.66 -24.73
C ARG A 1029 16.34 14.86 -24.39
N GLU A 1030 16.73 16.09 -24.05
CA GLU A 1030 18.11 16.45 -23.70
C GLU A 1030 18.63 15.66 -22.50
N MET A 1031 17.85 15.55 -21.42
CA MET A 1031 18.25 14.77 -20.24
C MET A 1031 18.39 13.28 -20.53
N HIS A 1032 17.56 12.73 -21.42
CA HIS A 1032 17.65 11.32 -21.79
C HIS A 1032 18.89 11.03 -22.64
N ILE A 1033 19.24 11.92 -23.57
CA ILE A 1033 20.46 11.83 -24.36
C ILE A 1033 21.68 11.95 -23.44
N TYR A 1034 21.68 12.92 -22.53
CA TYR A 1034 22.76 13.09 -21.56
C TYR A 1034 22.95 11.90 -20.61
N LEU A 1035 21.89 11.16 -20.28
CA LEU A 1035 21.97 9.97 -19.45
C LEU A 1035 22.46 8.73 -20.23
N LEU A 1036 22.16 8.67 -21.52
CA LEU A 1036 22.52 7.55 -22.38
C LEU A 1036 24.00 7.62 -22.82
N ASN A 1037 24.49 8.84 -23.06
CA ASN A 1037 25.86 9.17 -23.42
C ASN A 1037 26.76 9.20 -22.18
#